data_AF-A0AAU5DUL6-F1
#
_entry.id   AF-A0AAU5DUL6-F1
#
_cell.length_a   1.000
_cell.length_b   1.000
_cell.length_c   1.000
_cell.angle_alpha   90.00
_cell.angle_beta   90.00
_cell.angle_gamma   90.00
#
_symmetry.space_group_name_H-M   'P 1'
#
loop_
_entity.id
_entity.type
_entity.pdbx_description
1 polymer ?
#
loop_
_entity_poly.entity_id
_entity_poly.type
_entity_poly.pdbx_seq_one_letter_code
_entity_poly.pdbx_strand_id
1 'polypeptide(L)'
;MRSLRSWAAACTATALAVLATALSTPSAPAAATPMDRPAFAVGPAEAALGRLLPRHVSQFDLVPVSRPEAGDYFTVSGTAGHVRIRGTSPAVLLSGVNWYLKYTAKVDIGWPGDSTSKLPSRLPAPAGTIRKDASVPHRFALNDTDDGYSGAYRNWASFEKQIDLLALHGVNEVFVQMGADAVYYDTFKEFGYAPSELRSWIPGPAHQPWWLMQNMSGFGGPVTERLLEQRAALGSKIADRLRQLGMTPVLPGYYGTVPPGFTDRNPTGPVVPQGGWVGFERPDWLDPRSAMYPKVAAAFYRHQAERFGNSSMYKMDLLHEGGRPGDVPIGDAAKAVMNALQAAHPGATWVLLGWQNNPSTQIIDAVDKSRLFIVDGLADRYNGLDRETAWHGTPYAFGTIPNFGGHTTMGANTAAWTTRFEEWRTKPDSALRGIAYLPEGTGGNPVAYELFTELAWRTGTLDHQAWFADYAGRRYGGADPHAAKAWELLRTGPYSTRSGSWSESQDSLFTARPGLTATTAASWSPASMRYDAWTVQKALDELLQVAPALRTSDAYRFDLVDVARQALANRSRTLLPQIKAAYEAKDLTLYRQRAAEWKQDLALLDGLLATDSRFMLGPWLADARSWGSTEAERAAAEFDARSILTTWGHRSGSESGGLRDYANREWSGLVSGFYAERWTAYLDSLDTALVTGRAPATIDWFARDNAWNLERTDYPVKPTGDPFALAGTVRASLPAPALPGPVTGVDGRCVGVSGGSSADGTALELAPCDGTPAQTWTVPGDGTVTAYGKCMDVRNGSTAEGTVVQLYQCNGTPAQSWTHRSDRTLQNVKSGLCLHAESGGELLIRACAAGDDQRWDLPG
;
A
#
# COMPACT_ATOMS: atom_id res chain seq x y z
N MET A 1 67.67 -38.35 -0.60
CA MET A 1 68.96 -39.02 -0.85
C MET A 1 69.94 -37.99 -1.44
N ARG A 2 71.24 -38.11 -1.11
CA ARG A 2 72.46 -37.49 -1.71
C ARG A 2 72.23 -36.36 -2.76
N SER A 3 72.47 -35.06 -2.52
CA SER A 3 73.68 -34.32 -2.07
C SER A 3 74.71 -33.99 -3.17
N LEU A 4 75.39 -32.82 -3.03
CA LEU A 4 76.57 -32.32 -3.79
C LEU A 4 76.22 -31.54 -5.09
N ARG A 5 76.89 -30.44 -5.48
CA ARG A 5 78.08 -29.71 -4.96
C ARG A 5 78.03 -28.24 -5.49
N SER A 6 78.07 -27.22 -4.64
CA SER A 6 79.23 -26.33 -4.38
C SER A 6 79.76 -25.49 -5.56
N TRP A 7 79.98 -24.18 -5.34
CA TRP A 7 81.30 -23.52 -5.42
C TRP A 7 81.23 -22.08 -4.88
N ALA A 8 82.34 -21.63 -4.30
CA ALA A 8 82.55 -20.27 -3.84
C ALA A 8 83.99 -19.85 -4.18
N ALA A 9 84.20 -18.61 -4.62
CA ALA A 9 85.50 -17.98 -4.76
C ALA A 9 85.36 -16.47 -4.57
N ALA A 10 86.26 -15.84 -3.81
CA ALA A 10 86.18 -14.45 -3.38
C ALA A 10 87.44 -13.64 -3.75
N CYS A 11 87.27 -12.33 -3.92
CA CYS A 11 88.24 -11.21 -3.90
C CYS A 11 87.41 -9.90 -4.07
N THR A 12 87.76 -8.69 -3.64
CA THR A 12 88.74 -8.12 -2.67
C THR A 12 88.15 -6.72 -2.33
N ALA A 13 87.82 -6.36 -1.09
CA ALA A 13 88.69 -6.09 0.06
C ALA A 13 89.53 -4.79 -0.03
N THR A 14 88.91 -3.66 0.36
CA THR A 14 89.47 -2.48 1.09
C THR A 14 88.25 -1.63 1.52
N ALA A 15 87.91 -1.40 2.80
CA ALA A 15 88.65 -0.79 3.93
C ALA A 15 88.94 0.71 3.66
N LEU A 16 88.76 1.70 4.55
CA LEU A 16 88.58 1.84 6.02
C LEU A 16 87.61 3.03 6.29
N ALA A 17 87.12 3.41 7.48
CA ALA A 17 86.93 2.84 8.82
C ALA A 17 86.01 3.81 9.62
N VAL A 18 85.51 3.40 10.79
CA VAL A 18 85.69 4.06 12.11
C VAL A 18 85.02 3.19 13.20
N LEU A 19 85.55 3.26 14.43
CA LEU A 19 85.43 2.26 15.49
C LEU A 19 84.06 2.17 16.19
N ALA A 20 83.86 1.01 16.82
CA ALA A 20 82.78 0.71 17.76
C ALA A 20 83.02 1.26 19.17
N THR A 21 81.93 1.54 19.88
CA THR A 21 81.80 1.35 21.34
C THR A 21 80.39 0.84 21.65
N ALA A 22 80.27 -0.11 22.58
CA ALA A 22 79.02 -0.81 22.88
C ALA A 22 77.99 0.06 23.62
N LEU A 23 76.72 -0.06 23.23
CA LEU A 23 75.57 0.40 24.01
C LEU A 23 74.38 -0.56 23.82
N SER A 24 73.66 -0.77 24.92
CA SER A 24 72.38 -1.46 25.09
C SER A 24 71.50 -1.61 23.83
N THR A 25 71.04 -2.85 23.57
CA THR A 25 69.95 -3.11 22.62
C THR A 25 68.72 -2.27 22.98
N PRO A 26 68.23 -1.36 22.11
CA PRO A 26 66.97 -0.68 22.36
C PRO A 26 65.85 -1.73 22.31
N SER A 27 64.98 -1.72 23.31
CA SER A 27 63.69 -2.42 23.22
C SER A 27 62.99 -1.97 21.94
N ALA A 28 62.65 -2.91 21.06
CA ALA A 28 61.85 -2.60 19.88
C ALA A 28 60.59 -1.83 20.32
N PRO A 29 60.21 -0.74 19.64
CA PRO A 29 58.94 -0.08 19.95
C PRO A 29 57.85 -1.14 19.83
N ALA A 30 57.01 -1.27 20.87
CA ALA A 30 55.89 -2.19 20.85
C ALA A 30 55.09 -1.92 19.59
N ALA A 31 54.97 -2.94 18.73
CA ALA A 31 54.24 -2.80 17.48
C ALA A 31 52.83 -2.31 17.83
N ALA A 32 52.51 -1.09 17.40
CA ALA A 32 51.18 -0.55 17.59
C ALA A 32 50.20 -1.53 16.95
N THR A 33 49.31 -2.10 17.77
CA THR A 33 48.21 -2.94 17.30
C THR A 33 47.54 -2.23 16.14
N PRO A 34 47.26 -2.90 15.00
CA PRO A 34 46.51 -2.26 13.92
C PRO A 34 45.25 -1.66 14.52
N MET A 35 45.08 -0.33 14.39
CA MET A 35 43.79 0.28 14.67
C MET A 35 42.79 -0.37 13.71
N ASP A 36 41.89 -1.19 14.26
CA ASP A 36 40.85 -1.85 13.49
C ASP A 36 40.14 -0.80 12.63
N ARG A 37 40.25 -0.94 11.31
CA ARG A 37 39.49 -0.09 10.40
C ARG A 37 38.01 -0.39 10.64
N PRO A 38 37.14 0.62 10.80
CA PRO A 38 35.72 0.40 10.98
C PRO A 38 35.17 -0.38 9.78
N ALA A 39 34.28 -1.34 10.04
CA ALA A 39 33.76 -2.26 9.02
C ALA A 39 33.07 -1.53 7.84
N PHE A 40 32.53 -0.34 8.10
CA PHE A 40 31.99 0.60 7.12
C PHE A 40 31.95 2.02 7.71
N ALA A 41 31.69 3.03 6.88
CA ALA A 41 31.55 4.42 7.33
C ALA A 41 30.17 4.69 7.94
N VAL A 42 30.13 5.25 9.16
CA VAL A 42 28.86 5.53 9.89
C VAL A 42 28.18 6.85 9.51
N GLY A 43 28.94 7.80 8.93
CA GLY A 43 28.45 9.14 8.55
C GLY A 43 27.10 9.18 7.81
N PRO A 44 26.80 8.27 6.86
CA PRO A 44 25.49 8.22 6.22
C PRO A 44 24.30 7.96 7.16
N ALA A 45 24.50 7.17 8.22
CA ALA A 45 23.52 6.92 9.27
C ALA A 45 23.47 8.08 10.28
N GLU A 46 24.62 8.67 10.64
CA GLU A 46 24.65 9.88 11.48
C GLU A 46 23.90 11.05 10.83
N ALA A 47 24.00 11.21 9.51
CA ALA A 47 23.28 12.22 8.75
C ALA A 47 21.75 11.96 8.72
N ALA A 48 21.32 10.71 8.55
CA ALA A 48 19.90 10.33 8.68
C ALA A 48 19.39 10.62 10.09
N LEU A 49 20.14 10.19 11.11
CA LEU A 49 19.81 10.36 12.51
C LEU A 49 19.74 11.84 12.91
N GLY A 50 20.63 12.68 12.34
CA GLY A 50 20.60 14.13 12.51
C GLY A 50 19.35 14.79 11.93
N ARG A 51 18.75 14.25 10.86
CA ARG A 51 17.47 14.73 10.31
C ARG A 51 16.26 14.20 11.08
N LEU A 52 16.29 12.92 11.48
CA LEU A 52 15.19 12.25 12.20
C LEU A 52 15.10 12.72 13.66
N LEU A 53 16.24 12.93 14.33
CA LEU A 53 16.36 13.25 15.75
C LEU A 53 17.41 14.36 16.03
N PRO A 54 17.24 15.57 15.46
CA PRO A 54 18.24 16.65 15.56
C PRO A 54 18.57 17.07 17.00
N ARG A 55 17.64 16.88 17.94
CA ARG A 55 17.82 17.23 19.37
C ARG A 55 18.56 16.15 20.17
N HIS A 56 18.71 14.94 19.62
CA HIS A 56 19.16 13.75 20.34
C HIS A 56 20.32 13.01 19.69
N VAL A 57 20.70 13.35 18.44
CA VAL A 57 21.78 12.69 17.69
C VAL A 57 23.10 12.56 18.48
N SER A 58 23.47 13.58 19.28
CA SER A 58 24.67 13.55 20.13
C SER A 58 24.62 12.61 21.34
N GLN A 59 23.45 12.01 21.61
CA GLN A 59 23.25 11.00 22.67
C GLN A 59 23.32 9.57 22.12
N PHE A 60 23.60 9.40 20.82
CA PHE A 60 23.81 8.10 20.19
C PHE A 60 25.27 7.86 19.81
N ASP A 61 25.78 6.68 20.14
CA ASP A 61 27.09 6.17 19.75
C ASP A 61 26.88 5.03 18.74
N LEU A 62 27.12 5.31 17.46
CA LEU A 62 26.89 4.39 16.34
C LEU A 62 28.18 3.64 15.99
N VAL A 63 28.19 2.33 16.20
CA VAL A 63 29.41 1.50 16.12
C VAL A 63 29.27 0.47 15.00
N PRO A 64 30.09 0.55 13.93
CA PRO A 64 30.01 -0.38 12.81
C PRO A 64 30.58 -1.75 13.22
N VAL A 65 29.94 -2.83 12.79
CA VAL A 65 30.45 -4.21 12.96
C VAL A 65 30.40 -4.97 11.64
N SER A 66 31.31 -5.93 11.47
CA SER A 66 31.33 -6.83 10.31
C SER A 66 30.06 -7.68 10.26
N ARG A 67 29.47 -7.82 9.06
CA ARG A 67 28.34 -8.72 8.82
C ARG A 67 28.80 -10.19 8.91
N PRO A 68 28.26 -11.02 9.81
CA PRO A 68 28.53 -12.46 9.85
C PRO A 68 27.74 -13.21 8.75
N GLU A 69 28.10 -14.47 8.50
CA GLU A 69 27.35 -15.35 7.58
C GLU A 69 25.87 -15.52 7.98
N ALA A 70 25.57 -15.43 9.29
CA ALA A 70 24.22 -15.48 9.83
C ALA A 70 23.32 -14.28 9.45
N GLY A 71 23.87 -13.24 8.80
CA GLY A 71 23.10 -12.11 8.28
C GLY A 71 23.21 -10.82 9.11
N ASP A 72 22.24 -9.92 8.91
CA ASP A 72 22.20 -8.62 9.59
C ASP A 72 21.78 -8.74 11.06
N TYR A 73 22.42 -7.98 11.93
CA TYR A 73 22.02 -7.88 13.34
C TYR A 73 22.36 -6.50 13.92
N PHE A 74 21.67 -6.12 14.99
CA PHE A 74 22.04 -4.97 15.81
C PHE A 74 22.01 -5.29 17.31
N THR A 75 22.71 -4.45 18.10
CA THR A 75 22.59 -4.44 19.56
C THR A 75 22.39 -3.04 20.09
N VAL A 76 21.43 -2.87 21.00
CA VAL A 76 21.18 -1.63 21.76
C VAL A 76 21.71 -1.80 23.17
N SER A 77 22.47 -0.83 23.67
CA SER A 77 23.04 -0.81 25.02
C SER A 77 23.30 0.62 25.49
N GLY A 78 23.87 0.81 26.68
CA GLY A 78 24.36 2.10 27.14
C GLY A 78 23.68 2.60 28.42
N THR A 79 23.74 3.91 28.64
CA THR A 79 23.27 4.58 29.86
C THR A 79 22.39 5.77 29.50
N ALA A 80 21.70 6.36 30.48
CA ALA A 80 20.83 7.51 30.23
C ALA A 80 21.63 8.68 29.59
N GLY A 81 21.18 9.16 28.43
CA GLY A 81 21.85 10.18 27.61
C GLY A 81 23.06 9.70 26.81
N HIS A 82 23.35 8.39 26.76
CA HIS A 82 24.41 7.79 25.95
C HIS A 82 24.00 6.37 25.53
N VAL A 83 23.24 6.28 24.44
CA VAL A 83 22.72 5.04 23.85
C VAL A 83 23.71 4.54 22.80
N ARG A 84 24.26 3.33 22.97
CA ARG A 84 25.19 2.71 22.02
C ARG A 84 24.47 1.70 21.15
N ILE A 85 24.56 1.89 19.84
CA ILE A 85 24.03 0.96 18.82
C ILE A 85 25.21 0.34 18.08
N ARG A 86 25.26 -1.00 18.01
CA ARG A 86 26.15 -1.73 17.08
C ARG A 86 25.30 -2.30 15.95
N GLY A 87 25.76 -2.27 14.70
CA GLY A 87 25.00 -2.76 13.54
C GLY A 87 25.87 -3.13 12.34
N THR A 88 25.36 -4.04 11.50
CA THR A 88 26.08 -4.63 10.35
C THR A 88 26.09 -3.78 9.07
N SER A 89 25.31 -2.69 9.02
CA SER A 89 25.33 -1.68 7.98
C SER A 89 24.82 -0.33 8.53
N PRO A 90 24.97 0.80 7.80
CA PRO A 90 24.39 2.07 8.22
C PRO A 90 22.86 2.01 8.39
N ALA A 91 22.13 1.34 7.49
CA ALA A 91 20.69 1.12 7.65
C ALA A 91 20.37 0.28 8.91
N VAL A 92 21.14 -0.77 9.19
CA VAL A 92 20.92 -1.63 10.38
C VAL A 92 21.23 -0.89 11.69
N LEU A 93 22.15 0.08 11.69
CA LEU A 93 22.33 1.01 12.82
C LEU A 93 21.06 1.84 13.05
N LEU A 94 20.42 2.35 11.99
CA LEU A 94 19.15 3.06 12.12
C LEU A 94 18.02 2.13 12.60
N SER A 95 17.96 0.89 12.12
CA SER A 95 17.01 -0.11 12.64
C SER A 95 17.19 -0.36 14.15
N GLY A 96 18.43 -0.36 14.64
CA GLY A 96 18.74 -0.43 16.06
C GLY A 96 18.32 0.81 16.86
N VAL A 97 18.47 2.01 16.29
CA VAL A 97 17.91 3.26 16.85
C VAL A 97 16.38 3.15 16.93
N ASN A 98 15.70 2.71 15.87
CA ASN A 98 14.25 2.55 15.87
C ASN A 98 13.77 1.57 16.94
N TRP A 99 14.44 0.41 17.07
CA TRP A 99 14.13 -0.55 18.12
C TRP A 99 14.27 0.05 19.52
N TYR A 100 15.32 0.84 19.75
CA TYR A 100 15.48 1.60 20.98
C TYR A 100 14.34 2.60 21.22
N LEU A 101 13.95 3.37 20.19
CA LEU A 101 12.85 4.35 20.29
C LEU A 101 11.53 3.69 20.68
N LYS A 102 11.19 2.60 19.99
CA LYS A 102 9.94 1.85 20.20
C LYS A 102 9.88 1.18 21.56
N TYR A 103 10.92 0.45 21.94
CA TYR A 103 10.86 -0.46 23.09
C TYR A 103 11.49 0.07 24.37
N THR A 104 12.37 1.08 24.29
CA THR A 104 12.98 1.74 25.46
C THR A 104 12.45 3.17 25.66
N ALA A 105 12.46 4.00 24.62
CA ALA A 105 12.04 5.41 24.76
C ALA A 105 10.52 5.63 24.66
N LYS A 106 9.77 4.59 24.24
CA LYS A 106 8.30 4.60 24.06
C LYS A 106 7.79 5.74 23.17
N VAL A 107 8.47 5.95 22.05
CA VAL A 107 8.01 6.81 20.95
C VAL A 107 8.00 6.07 19.62
N ASP A 108 7.38 6.68 18.62
CA ASP A 108 7.15 6.14 17.29
C ASP A 108 7.64 7.12 16.21
N ILE A 109 8.17 6.58 15.11
CA ILE A 109 8.47 7.31 13.87
C ILE A 109 7.86 6.51 12.71
N GLY A 110 6.54 6.52 12.66
CA GLY A 110 5.75 5.84 11.64
C GLY A 110 5.82 6.51 10.27
N TRP A 111 5.30 5.81 9.27
CA TRP A 111 5.17 6.32 7.91
C TRP A 111 3.69 6.32 7.49
N PRO A 112 2.93 7.42 7.72
CA PRO A 112 3.33 8.70 8.32
C PRO A 112 3.06 8.85 9.83
N GLY A 113 3.53 9.97 10.39
CA GLY A 113 3.23 10.41 11.76
C GLY A 113 4.30 10.01 12.77
N ASP A 114 4.67 10.92 13.67
CA ASP A 114 5.65 10.64 14.74
C ASP A 114 5.26 11.20 16.12
N SER A 115 5.89 10.66 17.16
CA SER A 115 5.80 11.15 18.55
C SER A 115 7.16 11.59 19.12
N THR A 116 8.13 11.93 18.28
CA THR A 116 9.48 12.41 18.70
C THR A 116 9.42 13.70 19.52
N SER A 117 8.33 14.47 19.41
CA SER A 117 8.05 15.63 20.26
C SER A 117 7.94 15.27 21.76
N LYS A 118 7.66 14.00 22.09
CA LYS A 118 7.54 13.46 23.46
C LYS A 118 8.84 12.90 24.04
N LEU A 119 9.91 12.80 23.24
CA LEU A 119 11.21 12.35 23.76
C LEU A 119 11.72 13.29 24.86
N PRO A 120 12.17 12.76 26.02
CA PRO A 120 12.80 13.57 27.07
C PRO A 120 14.11 14.17 26.55
N SER A 121 14.54 15.29 27.14
CA SER A 121 15.81 15.95 26.75
C SER A 121 17.04 15.05 26.94
N ARG A 122 17.02 14.18 27.96
CA ARG A 122 17.99 13.11 28.18
C ARG A 122 17.33 11.76 27.91
N LEU A 123 17.86 11.01 26.96
CA LEU A 123 17.36 9.68 26.58
C LEU A 123 17.42 8.68 27.75
N PRO A 124 16.39 7.83 27.97
CA PRO A 124 16.44 6.77 28.98
C PRO A 124 17.50 5.70 28.68
N ALA A 125 17.94 4.98 29.73
CA ALA A 125 18.80 3.81 29.55
C ALA A 125 17.95 2.59 29.15
N PRO A 126 18.43 1.71 28.24
CA PRO A 126 17.82 0.40 28.07
C PRO A 126 18.04 -0.45 29.33
N ALA A 127 17.07 -1.30 29.67
CA ALA A 127 17.12 -2.14 30.88
C ALA A 127 18.28 -3.17 30.89
N GLY A 128 18.86 -3.44 29.72
CA GLY A 128 20.02 -4.28 29.50
C GLY A 128 20.44 -4.23 28.02
N THR A 129 21.43 -5.03 27.63
CA THR A 129 21.79 -5.16 26.21
C THR A 129 20.70 -5.91 25.46
N ILE A 130 20.05 -5.23 24.52
CA ILE A 130 19.08 -5.84 23.60
C ILE A 130 19.84 -6.25 22.34
N ARG A 131 19.64 -7.47 21.85
CA ARG A 131 20.11 -7.94 20.54
C ARG A 131 18.92 -8.28 19.65
N LYS A 132 19.01 -7.97 18.36
CA LYS A 132 18.12 -8.48 17.33
C LYS A 132 18.90 -8.89 16.09
N ASP A 133 18.51 -10.02 15.55
CA ASP A 133 19.06 -10.66 14.38
C ASP A 133 17.94 -10.70 13.33
N ALA A 134 18.26 -10.44 12.06
CA ALA A 134 17.28 -10.48 11.00
C ALA A 134 16.90 -11.94 10.70
N SER A 135 15.60 -12.26 10.68
CA SER A 135 15.08 -13.61 10.40
C SER A 135 15.13 -13.96 8.91
N VAL A 136 15.35 -12.96 8.05
CA VAL A 136 15.46 -13.08 6.58
C VAL A 136 16.48 -12.08 6.00
N PRO A 137 17.25 -12.44 4.95
CA PRO A 137 18.22 -11.53 4.35
C PRO A 137 17.58 -10.37 3.57
N HIS A 138 16.50 -10.61 2.83
CA HIS A 138 15.87 -9.61 1.95
C HIS A 138 14.71 -8.88 2.64
N ARG A 139 14.71 -7.54 2.62
CA ARG A 139 13.63 -6.69 3.12
C ARG A 139 13.36 -5.63 2.05
N PHE A 140 12.47 -5.99 1.14
CA PHE A 140 12.16 -5.26 -0.08
C PHE A 140 11.02 -4.25 0.15
N ALA A 141 11.09 -3.10 -0.50
CA ALA A 141 10.05 -2.08 -0.47
C ALA A 141 9.73 -1.48 -1.83
N LEU A 142 8.48 -1.02 -1.93
CA LEU A 142 7.82 -0.29 -3.02
C LEU A 142 7.34 -1.19 -4.17
N ASN A 143 6.09 -0.97 -4.58
CA ASN A 143 5.48 -1.62 -5.74
C ASN A 143 5.97 -0.96 -7.04
N ASP A 144 5.79 -1.63 -8.16
CA ASP A 144 5.92 -1.04 -9.49
C ASP A 144 5.10 0.24 -9.65
N THR A 145 3.91 0.34 -9.06
CA THR A 145 3.06 1.54 -9.22
C THR A 145 3.35 2.70 -8.25
N ASP A 146 4.18 2.53 -7.20
CA ASP A 146 4.33 3.55 -6.14
C ASP A 146 4.87 4.88 -6.64
N ASP A 147 5.79 4.88 -7.63
CA ASP A 147 6.27 6.15 -8.19
C ASP A 147 5.11 6.89 -8.88
N GLY A 148 4.23 6.21 -9.62
CA GLY A 148 3.11 6.86 -10.30
C GLY A 148 2.08 7.45 -9.35
N TYR A 149 1.68 6.69 -8.33
CA TYR A 149 0.64 7.11 -7.38
C TYR A 149 1.14 7.98 -6.23
N SER A 150 2.46 8.07 -6.02
CA SER A 150 3.00 8.72 -4.83
C SER A 150 4.29 9.51 -5.08
N GLY A 151 5.16 9.06 -5.98
CA GLY A 151 6.53 9.55 -6.16
C GLY A 151 6.80 10.49 -7.34
N ALA A 152 5.93 10.52 -8.34
CA ALA A 152 6.21 10.99 -9.70
C ALA A 152 6.77 12.42 -9.77
N TYR A 153 6.31 13.28 -8.87
CA TYR A 153 6.71 14.68 -8.75
C TYR A 153 7.35 15.03 -7.39
N ARG A 154 7.68 14.04 -6.55
CA ARG A 154 8.37 14.28 -5.27
C ARG A 154 9.74 14.92 -5.51
N ASN A 155 10.06 15.93 -4.71
CA ASN A 155 11.39 16.54 -4.69
C ASN A 155 12.41 15.72 -3.86
N TRP A 156 13.69 16.10 -3.91
CA TRP A 156 14.77 15.41 -3.18
C TRP A 156 14.53 15.27 -1.67
N ALA A 157 14.01 16.30 -0.99
CA ALA A 157 13.82 16.25 0.46
C ALA A 157 12.74 15.22 0.85
N SER A 158 11.74 15.02 -0.01
CA SER A 158 10.71 13.99 0.17
C SER A 158 11.30 12.58 0.01
N PHE A 159 12.10 12.33 -1.04
CA PHE A 159 12.80 11.06 -1.22
C PHE A 159 13.86 10.80 -0.13
N GLU A 160 14.63 11.81 0.30
CA GLU A 160 15.62 11.64 1.37
C GLU A 160 14.95 11.24 2.69
N LYS A 161 13.79 11.84 3.02
CA LYS A 161 12.97 11.43 4.16
C LYS A 161 12.42 10.01 3.99
N GLN A 162 11.92 9.65 2.81
CA GLN A 162 11.44 8.29 2.53
C GLN A 162 12.57 7.26 2.74
N ILE A 163 13.76 7.52 2.20
CA ILE A 163 14.92 6.63 2.30
C ILE A 163 15.39 6.48 3.76
N ASP A 164 15.45 7.58 4.51
CA ASP A 164 15.81 7.54 5.93
C ASP A 164 14.79 6.73 6.75
N LEU A 165 13.49 6.83 6.44
CA LEU A 165 12.43 6.02 7.07
C LEU A 165 12.53 4.53 6.67
N LEU A 166 12.74 4.21 5.40
CA LEU A 166 12.93 2.83 4.93
C LEU A 166 14.09 2.16 5.70
N ALA A 167 15.23 2.85 5.82
CA ALA A 167 16.38 2.38 6.59
C ALA A 167 16.10 2.23 8.10
N LEU A 168 15.37 3.20 8.69
CA LEU A 168 14.93 3.17 10.09
C LEU A 168 14.06 1.94 10.39
N HIS A 169 13.27 1.47 9.42
CA HIS A 169 12.42 0.27 9.54
C HIS A 169 13.09 -1.02 9.01
N GLY A 170 14.37 -0.96 8.62
CA GLY A 170 15.20 -2.13 8.31
C GLY A 170 15.03 -2.72 6.91
N VAL A 171 14.36 -1.98 6.02
CA VAL A 171 14.40 -2.21 4.57
C VAL A 171 15.86 -2.14 4.12
N ASN A 172 16.25 -3.02 3.18
CA ASN A 172 17.57 -3.01 2.57
C ASN A 172 17.54 -3.05 1.04
N GLU A 173 16.37 -3.21 0.43
CA GLU A 173 16.16 -3.26 -1.02
C GLU A 173 14.99 -2.36 -1.39
N VAL A 174 15.20 -1.41 -2.30
CA VAL A 174 14.20 -0.39 -2.66
C VAL A 174 14.12 -0.29 -4.17
N PHE A 175 12.91 -0.39 -4.74
CA PHE A 175 12.73 -0.21 -6.18
C PHE A 175 12.83 1.28 -6.59
N VAL A 176 13.65 1.58 -7.58
CA VAL A 176 13.95 2.96 -8.02
C VAL A 176 13.67 3.12 -9.52
N GLN A 177 12.53 3.73 -9.84
CA GLN A 177 12.08 3.98 -11.23
C GLN A 177 12.43 5.38 -11.75
N MET A 178 12.62 6.33 -10.85
CA MET A 178 12.90 7.74 -11.15
C MET A 178 14.08 7.88 -12.14
N GLY A 179 13.82 8.44 -13.31
CA GLY A 179 14.82 8.66 -14.36
C GLY A 179 15.01 7.51 -15.36
N ALA A 180 14.29 6.38 -15.24
CA ALA A 180 14.38 5.28 -16.20
C ALA A 180 13.94 5.71 -17.62
N ASP A 181 13.05 6.70 -17.72
CA ASP A 181 12.64 7.38 -18.95
C ASP A 181 13.83 7.95 -19.74
N ALA A 182 14.81 8.56 -19.06
CA ALA A 182 16.01 9.08 -19.70
C ALA A 182 16.91 7.97 -20.29
N VAL A 183 17.00 6.80 -19.64
CA VAL A 183 17.76 5.64 -20.15
C VAL A 183 17.16 5.11 -21.44
N TYR A 184 15.84 4.98 -21.50
CA TYR A 184 15.12 4.61 -22.72
C TYR A 184 15.31 5.66 -23.83
N TYR A 185 15.21 6.96 -23.50
CA TYR A 185 15.45 8.05 -24.44
C TYR A 185 16.87 8.02 -25.02
N ASP A 186 17.90 7.76 -24.21
CA ASP A 186 19.27 7.62 -24.71
C ASP A 186 19.48 6.37 -25.55
N THR A 187 18.96 5.23 -25.09
CA THR A 187 19.06 3.95 -25.80
C THR A 187 18.50 4.06 -27.21
N PHE A 188 17.26 4.55 -27.38
CA PHE A 188 16.60 4.49 -28.69
C PHE A 188 17.06 5.57 -29.69
N LYS A 189 17.79 6.61 -29.25
CA LYS A 189 18.54 7.48 -30.18
C LYS A 189 19.59 6.69 -30.99
N GLU A 190 20.23 5.68 -30.40
CA GLU A 190 21.18 4.80 -31.12
C GLU A 190 20.50 3.89 -32.14
N PHE A 191 19.20 3.65 -32.01
CA PHE A 191 18.40 2.76 -32.87
C PHE A 191 17.51 3.52 -33.88
N GLY A 192 17.90 4.75 -34.22
CA GLY A 192 17.33 5.51 -35.34
C GLY A 192 16.08 6.32 -35.04
N TYR A 193 15.78 6.62 -33.77
CA TYR A 193 14.65 7.47 -33.39
C TYR A 193 15.05 8.93 -33.17
N ALA A 194 14.23 9.84 -33.67
CA ALA A 194 14.34 11.26 -33.40
C ALA A 194 13.89 11.59 -31.97
N PRO A 195 14.51 12.57 -31.29
CA PRO A 195 14.11 12.98 -29.94
C PRO A 195 12.62 13.32 -29.76
N SER A 196 11.96 13.85 -30.79
CA SER A 196 10.52 14.15 -30.78
C SER A 196 9.63 12.90 -30.76
N GLU A 197 10.06 11.81 -31.40
CA GLU A 197 9.32 10.53 -31.40
C GLU A 197 9.37 9.93 -29.99
N LEU A 198 10.57 9.83 -29.41
CA LEU A 198 10.78 9.25 -28.08
C LEU A 198 10.06 10.04 -26.99
N ARG A 199 10.09 11.37 -27.04
CA ARG A 199 9.36 12.23 -26.08
C ARG A 199 7.84 12.19 -26.22
N SER A 200 7.31 11.70 -27.35
CA SER A 200 5.88 11.48 -27.54
C SER A 200 5.46 10.05 -27.12
N TRP A 201 6.39 9.10 -27.18
CA TRP A 201 6.21 7.71 -26.77
C TRP A 201 6.31 7.51 -25.24
N ILE A 202 7.20 8.26 -24.58
CA ILE A 202 7.36 8.25 -23.12
C ILE A 202 6.16 8.99 -22.46
N PRO A 203 5.42 8.36 -21.53
CA PRO A 203 4.34 9.02 -20.81
C PRO A 203 4.79 10.14 -19.86
N GLY A 204 3.83 10.95 -19.45
CA GLY A 204 3.96 11.82 -18.28
C GLY A 204 4.40 11.04 -17.02
N PRO A 205 5.23 11.63 -16.13
CA PRO A 205 5.79 10.98 -14.94
C PRO A 205 4.86 10.11 -14.11
N ALA A 206 3.60 10.54 -13.89
CA ALA A 206 2.64 9.77 -13.10
C ALA A 206 2.28 8.43 -13.76
N HIS A 207 2.36 8.32 -15.09
CA HIS A 207 1.98 7.14 -15.87
C HIS A 207 3.15 6.26 -16.29
N GLN A 208 4.39 6.65 -15.98
CA GLN A 208 5.60 5.90 -16.35
C GLN A 208 5.67 4.46 -15.79
N PRO A 209 5.17 4.13 -14.58
CA PRO A 209 5.11 2.74 -14.10
C PRO A 209 4.49 1.74 -15.08
N TRP A 210 3.33 2.06 -15.64
CA TRP A 210 2.64 1.15 -16.56
C TRP A 210 3.36 1.04 -17.90
N TRP A 211 4.06 2.08 -18.33
CA TRP A 211 4.94 1.97 -19.51
C TRP A 211 6.21 1.15 -19.24
N LEU A 212 6.82 1.27 -18.05
CA LEU A 212 7.92 0.40 -17.62
C LEU A 212 7.48 -1.07 -17.51
N MET A 213 6.22 -1.35 -17.15
CA MET A 213 5.57 -2.67 -17.17
C MET A 213 5.03 -3.10 -18.55
N GLN A 214 5.34 -2.37 -19.63
CA GLN A 214 4.88 -2.64 -21.00
C GLN A 214 3.35 -2.61 -21.20
N ASN A 215 2.58 -1.98 -20.30
CA ASN A 215 1.12 -1.91 -20.33
C ASN A 215 0.59 -0.75 -21.20
N MET A 216 1.32 0.36 -21.33
CA MET A 216 0.87 1.51 -22.12
C MET A 216 2.05 2.27 -22.74
N SER A 217 1.77 3.18 -23.67
CA SER A 217 2.72 4.21 -24.12
C SER A 217 2.00 5.51 -24.47
N GLY A 218 2.72 6.62 -24.51
CA GLY A 218 2.14 7.97 -24.60
C GLY A 218 1.31 8.35 -23.37
N PHE A 219 0.40 9.32 -23.54
CA PHE A 219 -0.38 10.00 -22.48
C PHE A 219 0.42 10.98 -21.60
N GLY A 220 -0.22 12.07 -21.16
CA GLY A 220 0.37 13.14 -20.33
C GLY A 220 1.45 14.01 -21.01
N GLY A 221 2.06 13.54 -22.10
CA GLY A 221 3.17 14.17 -22.81
C GLY A 221 2.79 15.09 -23.98
N PRO A 222 3.76 15.45 -24.85
CA PRO A 222 5.13 14.94 -24.86
C PRO A 222 5.98 15.50 -23.72
N VAL A 223 6.83 14.65 -23.13
CA VAL A 223 7.79 15.08 -22.10
C VAL A 223 8.89 15.97 -22.69
N THR A 224 9.57 16.77 -21.84
CA THR A 224 10.69 17.62 -22.28
C THR A 224 12.04 17.02 -21.91
N GLU A 225 13.09 17.31 -22.69
CA GLU A 225 14.45 16.83 -22.41
C GLU A 225 14.95 17.33 -21.05
N ARG A 226 14.56 18.55 -20.67
CA ARG A 226 14.81 19.12 -19.34
C ARG A 226 14.16 18.29 -18.23
N LEU A 227 12.94 17.78 -18.43
CA LEU A 227 12.26 16.92 -17.46
C LEU A 227 12.98 15.57 -17.33
N LEU A 228 13.36 14.95 -18.45
CA LEU A 228 14.14 13.70 -18.48
C LEU A 228 15.46 13.85 -17.69
N GLU A 229 16.23 14.91 -17.95
CA GLU A 229 17.50 15.15 -17.25
C GLU A 229 17.31 15.47 -15.75
N GLN A 230 16.25 16.19 -15.38
CA GLN A 230 15.93 16.44 -13.97
C GLN A 230 15.54 15.15 -13.23
N ARG A 231 14.75 14.27 -13.87
CA ARG A 231 14.36 12.97 -13.31
C ARG A 231 15.57 12.05 -13.17
N ALA A 232 16.44 11.99 -14.18
CA ALA A 232 17.70 11.25 -14.10
C ALA A 232 18.63 11.78 -12.99
N ALA A 233 18.80 13.10 -12.87
CA ALA A 233 19.61 13.69 -11.80
C ALA A 233 19.04 13.38 -10.40
N LEU A 234 17.72 13.24 -10.26
CA LEU A 234 17.09 12.83 -9.00
C LEU A 234 17.24 11.32 -8.75
N GLY A 235 17.02 10.47 -9.76
CA GLY A 235 17.21 9.01 -9.69
C GLY A 235 18.64 8.63 -9.28
N SER A 236 19.63 9.33 -9.82
CA SER A 236 21.05 9.17 -9.46
C SER A 236 21.29 9.43 -7.97
N LYS A 237 20.75 10.54 -7.43
CA LYS A 237 20.83 10.87 -5.99
C LYS A 237 20.13 9.83 -5.10
N ILE A 238 18.97 9.31 -5.54
CA ILE A 238 18.25 8.26 -4.83
C ILE A 238 19.11 6.99 -4.76
N ALA A 239 19.63 6.53 -5.89
CA ALA A 239 20.47 5.34 -5.96
C ALA A 239 21.74 5.46 -5.09
N ASP A 240 22.41 6.61 -5.14
CA ASP A 240 23.60 6.85 -4.32
C ASP A 240 23.30 6.93 -2.82
N ARG A 241 22.18 7.55 -2.42
CA ARG A 241 21.78 7.61 -1.01
C ARG A 241 21.42 6.23 -0.44
N LEU A 242 20.79 5.37 -1.24
CA LEU A 242 20.55 3.97 -0.88
C LEU A 242 21.89 3.23 -0.67
N ARG A 243 22.82 3.32 -1.62
CA ARG A 243 24.17 2.73 -1.49
C ARG A 243 24.94 3.24 -0.27
N GLN A 244 24.91 4.55 -0.01
CA GLN A 244 25.54 5.16 1.18
C GLN A 244 25.01 4.57 2.49
N LEU A 245 23.73 4.17 2.53
CA LEU A 245 23.14 3.53 3.70
C LEU A 245 23.38 2.01 3.76
N GLY A 246 24.09 1.43 2.78
CA GLY A 246 24.28 -0.01 2.66
C GLY A 246 23.04 -0.76 2.17
N MET A 247 22.15 -0.08 1.45
CA MET A 247 20.95 -0.64 0.80
C MET A 247 21.15 -0.78 -0.71
N THR A 248 20.41 -1.70 -1.32
CA THR A 248 20.42 -1.97 -2.76
C THR A 248 19.36 -1.12 -3.47
N PRO A 249 19.74 -0.21 -4.38
CA PRO A 249 18.80 0.38 -5.33
C PRO A 249 18.44 -0.67 -6.39
N VAL A 250 17.24 -1.24 -6.32
CA VAL A 250 16.75 -2.19 -7.33
C VAL A 250 16.31 -1.38 -8.55
N LEU A 251 16.93 -1.62 -9.70
CA LEU A 251 16.69 -0.83 -10.92
C LEU A 251 15.79 -1.60 -11.91
N PRO A 252 15.01 -0.92 -12.78
CA PRO A 252 14.32 -1.58 -13.88
C PRO A 252 15.32 -2.25 -14.84
N GLY A 253 15.14 -3.52 -15.19
CA GLY A 253 15.95 -4.16 -16.23
C GLY A 253 15.36 -4.02 -17.63
N TYR A 254 16.10 -4.45 -18.65
CA TYR A 254 15.61 -4.50 -20.04
C TYR A 254 15.12 -5.88 -20.42
N TYR A 255 13.87 -5.94 -20.90
CA TYR A 255 13.18 -7.17 -21.29
C TYR A 255 12.38 -7.05 -22.60
N GLY A 256 12.83 -6.18 -23.51
CA GLY A 256 12.35 -6.14 -24.91
C GLY A 256 11.40 -5.00 -25.27
N THR A 257 11.15 -4.04 -24.40
CA THR A 257 10.31 -2.86 -24.73
C THR A 257 10.95 -2.06 -25.86
N VAL A 258 10.20 -1.75 -26.93
CA VAL A 258 10.66 -0.86 -28.02
C VAL A 258 9.58 0.15 -28.44
N PRO A 259 9.95 1.30 -29.03
CA PRO A 259 8.97 2.22 -29.61
C PRO A 259 8.36 1.65 -30.90
N PRO A 260 7.21 2.20 -31.38
CA PRO A 260 6.58 1.77 -32.62
C PRO A 260 7.51 1.82 -33.84
N GLY A 261 7.30 0.92 -34.80
CA GLY A 261 8.06 0.89 -36.06
C GLY A 261 9.55 0.52 -35.89
N PHE A 262 9.89 -0.27 -34.87
CA PHE A 262 11.26 -0.66 -34.57
C PHE A 262 11.90 -1.49 -35.70
N THR A 263 11.18 -2.48 -36.22
CA THR A 263 11.64 -3.37 -37.30
C THR A 263 12.02 -2.60 -38.57
N ASP A 264 11.27 -1.54 -38.91
CA ASP A 264 11.52 -0.74 -40.12
C ASP A 264 12.87 -0.01 -40.07
N ARG A 265 13.25 0.46 -38.86
CA ARG A 265 14.55 1.10 -38.58
C ARG A 265 15.65 0.08 -38.35
N ASN A 266 15.30 -1.10 -37.82
CA ASN A 266 16.22 -2.14 -37.36
C ASN A 266 15.82 -3.53 -37.91
N PRO A 267 16.03 -3.83 -39.21
CA PRO A 267 15.45 -5.01 -39.88
C PRO A 267 15.86 -6.40 -39.36
N THR A 268 16.78 -6.46 -38.39
CA THR A 268 17.21 -7.70 -37.71
C THR A 268 16.62 -7.86 -36.30
N GLY A 269 15.74 -6.95 -35.88
CA GLY A 269 14.97 -7.01 -34.65
C GLY A 269 13.47 -7.07 -34.92
N PRO A 270 12.92 -8.25 -35.26
CA PRO A 270 11.48 -8.44 -35.37
C PRO A 270 10.80 -8.20 -34.01
N VAL A 271 9.58 -7.68 -34.06
CA VAL A 271 8.75 -7.40 -32.88
C VAL A 271 7.49 -8.24 -32.88
N VAL A 272 6.98 -8.53 -31.68
CA VAL A 272 5.69 -9.13 -31.43
C VAL A 272 4.73 -8.03 -30.92
N PRO A 273 3.67 -7.68 -31.69
CA PRO A 273 2.68 -6.70 -31.25
C PRO A 273 1.95 -7.17 -29.99
N GLN A 274 1.97 -6.35 -28.94
CA GLN A 274 1.41 -6.70 -27.64
C GLN A 274 -0.09 -6.42 -27.50
N GLY A 275 -0.68 -5.70 -28.45
CA GLY A 275 -2.10 -5.35 -28.44
C GLY A 275 -2.39 -4.22 -27.44
N GLY A 276 -3.44 -4.38 -26.63
CA GLY A 276 -3.86 -3.36 -25.67
C GLY A 276 -4.02 -3.87 -24.25
N TRP A 277 -3.97 -2.94 -23.30
CA TRP A 277 -4.24 -3.15 -21.87
C TRP A 277 -5.18 -2.02 -21.42
N VAL A 278 -6.34 -2.40 -20.87
CA VAL A 278 -7.44 -1.50 -20.42
C VAL A 278 -7.59 -0.20 -21.23
N GLY A 279 -7.76 -0.32 -22.55
CA GLY A 279 -8.03 0.82 -23.44
C GLY A 279 -6.82 1.64 -23.90
N PHE A 280 -5.60 1.24 -23.55
CA PHE A 280 -4.34 1.76 -24.08
C PHE A 280 -3.66 0.78 -25.03
N GLU A 281 -2.82 1.30 -25.92
CA GLU A 281 -1.92 0.52 -26.78
C GLU A 281 -0.63 0.19 -26.01
N ARG A 282 -0.26 -1.10 -25.98
CA ARG A 282 0.98 -1.58 -25.38
C ARG A 282 2.15 -1.34 -26.34
N PRO A 283 3.35 -0.97 -25.86
CA PRO A 283 4.55 -0.94 -26.70
C PRO A 283 4.83 -2.32 -27.32
N ASP A 284 5.44 -2.30 -28.50
CA ASP A 284 5.91 -3.50 -29.18
C ASP A 284 6.99 -4.23 -28.34
N TRP A 285 7.03 -5.56 -28.48
CA TRP A 285 8.01 -6.41 -27.79
C TRP A 285 9.03 -6.97 -28.77
N LEU A 286 10.28 -6.52 -28.67
CA LEU A 286 11.41 -7.03 -29.46
C LEU A 286 11.68 -8.49 -29.11
N ASP A 287 11.59 -9.38 -30.10
CA ASP A 287 11.82 -10.82 -29.93
C ASP A 287 13.20 -11.08 -29.30
N PRO A 288 13.28 -11.63 -28.08
CA PRO A 288 14.54 -11.86 -27.41
C PRO A 288 15.44 -12.92 -28.07
N ARG A 289 14.89 -13.73 -29.00
CA ARG A 289 15.67 -14.65 -29.84
C ARG A 289 16.48 -13.93 -30.91
N SER A 290 16.15 -12.67 -31.21
CA SER A 290 16.75 -11.90 -32.31
C SER A 290 18.19 -11.49 -32.05
N ALA A 291 18.98 -11.33 -33.12
CA ALA A 291 20.34 -10.80 -33.05
C ALA A 291 20.40 -9.30 -32.68
N MET A 292 19.26 -8.62 -32.61
CA MET A 292 19.15 -7.22 -32.20
C MET A 292 18.93 -7.09 -30.68
N TYR A 293 18.18 -8.01 -30.05
CA TYR A 293 17.90 -7.98 -28.61
C TYR A 293 19.13 -7.74 -27.71
N PRO A 294 20.24 -8.52 -27.81
CA PRO A 294 21.40 -8.29 -26.96
C PRO A 294 22.11 -6.95 -27.22
N LYS A 295 21.94 -6.34 -28.40
CA LYS A 295 22.51 -5.02 -28.72
C LYS A 295 21.72 -3.91 -28.03
N VAL A 296 20.39 -3.97 -28.08
CA VAL A 296 19.51 -3.00 -27.40
C VAL A 296 19.66 -3.13 -25.89
N ALA A 297 19.69 -4.35 -25.36
CA ALA A 297 19.92 -4.61 -23.95
C ALA A 297 21.29 -4.07 -23.47
N ALA A 298 22.37 -4.29 -24.24
CA ALA A 298 23.69 -3.76 -23.89
C ALA A 298 23.74 -2.22 -23.91
N ALA A 299 23.07 -1.58 -24.88
CA ALA A 299 22.95 -0.12 -24.91
C ALA A 299 22.15 0.41 -23.71
N PHE A 300 21.01 -0.23 -23.38
CA PHE A 300 20.22 0.11 -22.20
C PHE A 300 21.02 0.02 -20.90
N TYR A 301 21.66 -1.11 -20.63
CA TYR A 301 22.41 -1.30 -19.39
C TYR A 301 23.64 -0.39 -19.31
N ARG A 302 24.26 -0.02 -20.44
CA ARG A 302 25.30 1.00 -20.50
C ARG A 302 24.77 2.38 -20.06
N HIS A 303 23.71 2.89 -20.69
CA HIS A 303 23.10 4.18 -20.33
C HIS A 303 22.59 4.20 -18.89
N GLN A 304 22.06 3.08 -18.41
CA GLN A 304 21.63 2.92 -17.02
C GLN A 304 22.80 3.02 -16.04
N ALA A 305 23.91 2.31 -16.32
CA ALA A 305 25.11 2.35 -15.50
C ALA A 305 25.79 3.73 -15.52
N GLU A 306 25.76 4.43 -16.66
CA GLU A 306 26.28 5.79 -16.80
C GLU A 306 25.48 6.82 -15.99
N ARG A 307 24.14 6.72 -15.96
CA ARG A 307 23.27 7.64 -15.22
C ARG A 307 23.15 7.33 -13.72
N PHE A 308 23.11 6.05 -13.35
CA PHE A 308 22.74 5.62 -11.99
C PHE A 308 23.78 4.74 -11.29
N GLY A 309 24.82 4.29 -11.98
CA GLY A 309 25.73 3.25 -11.49
C GLY A 309 25.09 1.86 -11.42
N ASN A 310 25.92 0.83 -11.28
CA ASN A 310 25.46 -0.57 -11.23
C ASN A 310 24.62 -0.89 -9.98
N SER A 311 23.77 -1.90 -10.09
CA SER A 311 23.09 -2.57 -8.98
C SER A 311 23.47 -4.05 -8.94
N SER A 312 23.07 -4.73 -7.86
CA SER A 312 23.07 -6.20 -7.75
C SER A 312 21.71 -6.83 -8.05
N MET A 313 20.65 -6.02 -8.17
CA MET A 313 19.27 -6.48 -8.33
C MET A 313 18.52 -5.65 -9.36
N TYR A 314 17.85 -6.32 -10.30
CA TYR A 314 17.14 -5.70 -11.41
C TYR A 314 15.75 -6.29 -11.55
N LYS A 315 14.73 -5.45 -11.65
CA LYS A 315 13.32 -5.86 -11.66
C LYS A 315 12.73 -5.75 -13.06
N MET A 316 12.09 -6.84 -13.52
CA MET A 316 11.54 -6.98 -14.87
C MET A 316 10.37 -7.96 -14.82
N ASP A 317 9.22 -7.61 -15.40
CA ASP A 317 8.01 -8.42 -15.31
C ASP A 317 7.47 -8.75 -16.71
N LEU A 318 8.00 -9.85 -17.25
CA LEU A 318 7.77 -10.26 -18.62
C LEU A 318 6.30 -10.70 -18.83
N LEU A 319 5.60 -10.06 -19.77
CA LEU A 319 4.17 -10.27 -20.04
C LEU A 319 3.26 -9.92 -18.83
N HIS A 320 3.62 -8.88 -18.08
CA HIS A 320 2.81 -8.34 -16.99
C HIS A 320 1.39 -7.94 -17.48
N GLU A 321 0.36 -8.44 -16.78
CA GLU A 321 -1.07 -8.22 -17.06
C GLU A 321 -1.49 -8.40 -18.53
N GLY A 322 -0.87 -9.34 -19.23
CA GLY A 322 -1.22 -9.70 -20.59
C GLY A 322 -0.06 -9.50 -21.55
N GLY A 323 -0.30 -8.78 -22.64
CA GLY A 323 0.54 -8.92 -23.83
C GLY A 323 0.36 -10.31 -24.47
N ARG A 324 1.20 -10.64 -25.44
CA ARG A 324 1.19 -11.94 -26.13
C ARG A 324 2.62 -12.34 -26.54
N PRO A 325 3.04 -13.59 -26.31
CA PRO A 325 4.36 -14.05 -26.75
C PRO A 325 4.48 -14.26 -28.27
N GLY A 326 3.36 -14.30 -29.01
CA GLY A 326 3.38 -14.67 -30.42
C GLY A 326 3.82 -16.12 -30.60
N ASP A 327 4.83 -16.34 -31.45
CA ASP A 327 5.51 -17.63 -31.60
C ASP A 327 6.75 -17.79 -30.70
N VAL A 328 7.11 -16.77 -29.90
CA VAL A 328 8.30 -16.79 -29.05
C VAL A 328 8.07 -17.71 -27.84
N PRO A 329 8.87 -18.79 -27.66
CA PRO A 329 8.77 -19.62 -26.46
C PRO A 329 9.19 -18.82 -25.22
N ILE A 330 8.33 -18.73 -24.21
CA ILE A 330 8.55 -17.89 -23.02
C ILE A 330 9.85 -18.28 -22.29
N GLY A 331 10.17 -19.59 -22.24
CA GLY A 331 11.42 -20.05 -21.64
C GLY A 331 12.68 -19.61 -22.40
N ASP A 332 12.63 -19.51 -23.73
CA ASP A 332 13.79 -19.02 -24.50
C ASP A 332 13.91 -17.50 -24.41
N ALA A 333 12.79 -16.78 -24.33
CA ALA A 333 12.77 -15.37 -23.98
C ALA A 333 13.38 -15.12 -22.58
N ALA A 334 12.99 -15.89 -21.57
CA ALA A 334 13.52 -15.78 -20.21
C ALA A 334 15.05 -16.02 -20.16
N LYS A 335 15.55 -17.03 -20.89
CA LYS A 335 17.00 -17.26 -21.04
C LYS A 335 17.70 -16.06 -21.69
N ALA A 336 17.15 -15.49 -22.76
CA ALA A 336 17.74 -14.33 -23.43
C ALA A 336 17.76 -13.08 -22.54
N VAL A 337 16.68 -12.81 -21.80
CA VAL A 337 16.60 -11.72 -20.80
C VAL A 337 17.64 -11.92 -19.70
N MET A 338 17.72 -13.11 -19.10
CA MET A 338 18.70 -13.43 -18.06
C MET A 338 20.14 -13.34 -18.58
N ASN A 339 20.42 -13.86 -19.77
CA ASN A 339 21.75 -13.81 -20.39
C ASN A 339 22.20 -12.36 -20.65
N ALA A 340 21.30 -11.50 -21.12
CA ALA A 340 21.59 -10.08 -21.33
C ALA A 340 21.86 -9.36 -19.99
N LEU A 341 21.08 -9.65 -18.94
CA LEU A 341 21.33 -9.14 -17.59
C LEU A 341 22.69 -9.58 -17.07
N GLN A 342 23.03 -10.88 -17.13
CA GLN A 342 24.32 -11.40 -16.64
C GLN A 342 25.51 -10.91 -17.46
N ALA A 343 25.34 -10.63 -18.75
CA ALA A 343 26.39 -10.07 -19.61
C ALA A 343 26.74 -8.62 -19.23
N ALA A 344 25.74 -7.80 -18.88
CA ALA A 344 25.96 -6.44 -18.39
C ALA A 344 26.38 -6.39 -16.91
N HIS A 345 25.78 -7.24 -16.09
CA HIS A 345 25.90 -7.23 -14.63
C HIS A 345 26.10 -8.67 -14.09
N PRO A 346 27.33 -9.22 -14.17
CA PRO A 346 27.62 -10.59 -13.72
C PRO A 346 27.26 -10.80 -12.26
N GLY A 347 26.45 -11.82 -11.99
CA GLY A 347 25.98 -12.18 -10.66
C GLY A 347 24.72 -11.45 -10.19
N ALA A 348 24.16 -10.54 -10.99
CA ALA A 348 22.93 -9.82 -10.64
C ALA A 348 21.74 -10.78 -10.43
N THR A 349 20.77 -10.35 -9.62
CA THR A 349 19.51 -11.06 -9.37
C THR A 349 18.38 -10.41 -10.16
N TRP A 350 17.59 -11.21 -10.87
CA TRP A 350 16.35 -10.79 -11.51
C TRP A 350 15.21 -10.89 -10.48
N VAL A 351 14.64 -9.73 -10.12
CA VAL A 351 13.48 -9.60 -9.24
C VAL A 351 12.18 -9.66 -10.06
N LEU A 352 11.24 -10.51 -9.64
CA LEU A 352 9.94 -10.73 -10.28
C LEU A 352 8.79 -10.42 -9.32
N LEU A 353 7.74 -9.75 -9.77
CA LEU A 353 6.52 -9.55 -8.99
C LEU A 353 5.64 -10.81 -9.02
N GLY A 354 5.37 -11.39 -7.85
CA GLY A 354 4.34 -12.42 -7.69
C GLY A 354 2.94 -11.81 -7.77
N TRP A 355 2.38 -11.70 -8.98
CA TRP A 355 1.07 -11.09 -9.26
C TRP A 355 0.31 -11.85 -10.33
N GLN A 356 -0.96 -12.17 -10.06
CA GLN A 356 -1.82 -13.01 -10.90
C GLN A 356 -1.10 -14.31 -11.34
N ASN A 357 -0.75 -14.42 -12.63
CA ASN A 357 -0.06 -15.56 -13.23
C ASN A 357 1.45 -15.31 -13.47
N ASN A 358 1.99 -14.18 -13.02
CA ASN A 358 3.40 -13.82 -13.10
C ASN A 358 4.13 -14.10 -11.77
N PRO A 359 5.38 -14.61 -11.80
CA PRO A 359 6.03 -15.23 -12.96
C PRO A 359 5.39 -16.56 -13.35
N SER A 360 5.33 -16.84 -14.65
CA SER A 360 4.90 -18.15 -15.15
C SER A 360 5.98 -19.21 -14.91
N THR A 361 5.59 -20.48 -14.77
CA THR A 361 6.55 -21.61 -14.61
C THR A 361 7.54 -21.71 -15.76
N GLN A 362 7.14 -21.33 -16.99
CA GLN A 362 8.04 -21.27 -18.14
C GLN A 362 9.21 -20.29 -17.97
N ILE A 363 9.05 -19.22 -17.19
CA ILE A 363 10.16 -18.32 -16.82
C ILE A 363 11.03 -19.00 -15.78
N ILE A 364 10.41 -19.53 -14.72
CA ILE A 364 11.06 -20.14 -13.56
C ILE A 364 11.94 -21.35 -13.93
N ASP A 365 11.44 -22.24 -14.78
CA ASP A 365 12.14 -23.48 -15.15
C ASP A 365 13.20 -23.28 -16.24
N ALA A 366 13.23 -22.11 -16.87
CA ALA A 366 14.14 -21.80 -17.96
C ALA A 366 15.46 -21.16 -17.52
N VAL A 367 15.54 -20.63 -16.30
CA VAL A 367 16.70 -19.86 -15.79
C VAL A 367 17.22 -20.45 -14.48
N ASP A 368 18.44 -20.07 -14.10
CA ASP A 368 19.01 -20.42 -12.80
C ASP A 368 18.22 -19.76 -11.67
N LYS A 369 17.51 -20.57 -10.88
CA LYS A 369 16.68 -20.14 -9.75
C LYS A 369 17.49 -19.39 -8.67
N SER A 370 18.80 -19.62 -8.56
CA SER A 370 19.67 -18.86 -7.65
C SER A 370 19.89 -17.40 -8.10
N ARG A 371 19.49 -17.06 -9.32
CA ARG A 371 19.47 -15.70 -9.89
C ARG A 371 18.08 -15.08 -9.96
N LEU A 372 17.05 -15.77 -9.46
CA LEU A 372 15.70 -15.23 -9.33
C LEU A 372 15.38 -14.86 -7.89
N PHE A 373 14.58 -13.81 -7.72
CA PHE A 373 13.95 -13.49 -6.45
C PHE A 373 12.52 -12.99 -6.67
N ILE A 374 11.53 -13.68 -6.11
CA ILE A 374 10.11 -13.35 -6.32
C ILE A 374 9.58 -12.54 -5.14
N VAL A 375 9.04 -11.33 -5.38
CA VAL A 375 8.38 -10.53 -4.34
C VAL A 375 6.87 -10.80 -4.38
N ASP A 376 6.35 -11.57 -3.41
CA ASP A 376 4.98 -12.10 -3.44
C ASP A 376 3.93 -11.06 -3.06
N GLY A 377 3.31 -10.38 -4.02
CA GLY A 377 2.24 -9.41 -3.76
C GLY A 377 0.91 -10.00 -3.26
N LEU A 378 0.81 -11.33 -3.11
CA LEU A 378 -0.45 -12.03 -2.86
C LEU A 378 -0.46 -12.91 -1.59
N ALA A 379 0.63 -12.96 -0.82
CA ALA A 379 0.79 -13.91 0.29
C ALA A 379 -0.28 -13.75 1.39
N ASP A 380 -0.86 -12.55 1.54
CA ASP A 380 -1.93 -12.24 2.47
C ASP A 380 -3.34 -12.21 1.85
N ARG A 381 -3.44 -12.19 0.51
CA ARG A 381 -4.70 -12.01 -0.23
C ARG A 381 -5.52 -13.29 -0.28
N TYR A 382 -4.88 -14.41 -0.63
CA TYR A 382 -5.54 -15.69 -0.88
C TYR A 382 -5.22 -16.73 0.20
N ASN A 383 -6.08 -17.75 0.32
CA ASN A 383 -5.90 -18.85 1.27
C ASN A 383 -5.35 -20.08 0.55
N GLY A 384 -4.58 -20.93 1.24
CA GLY A 384 -4.07 -22.19 0.66
C GLY A 384 -2.99 -22.03 -0.42
N LEU A 385 -2.28 -20.90 -0.46
CA LEU A 385 -1.14 -20.71 -1.38
C LEU A 385 0.04 -21.62 -0.98
N ASP A 386 0.49 -22.45 -1.90
CA ASP A 386 1.76 -23.18 -1.79
C ASP A 386 2.78 -22.61 -2.79
N ARG A 387 3.69 -21.78 -2.27
CA ARG A 387 4.76 -21.16 -3.07
C ARG A 387 5.94 -22.08 -3.37
N GLU A 388 6.16 -23.15 -2.59
CA GLU A 388 7.26 -24.08 -2.89
C GLU A 388 6.94 -24.90 -4.14
N THR A 389 5.70 -25.40 -4.22
CA THR A 389 5.21 -26.09 -5.41
C THR A 389 5.01 -25.11 -6.56
N ALA A 390 4.36 -23.95 -6.36
CA ALA A 390 4.08 -23.01 -7.46
C ALA A 390 5.34 -22.42 -8.11
N TRP A 391 6.42 -22.24 -7.34
CA TRP A 391 7.68 -21.64 -7.81
C TRP A 391 8.87 -22.60 -7.78
N HIS A 392 8.62 -23.89 -7.63
CA HIS A 392 9.61 -24.97 -7.70
C HIS A 392 10.89 -24.70 -6.88
N GLY A 393 10.74 -24.22 -5.64
CA GLY A 393 11.83 -23.89 -4.72
C GLY A 393 12.63 -22.61 -5.04
N THR A 394 12.10 -21.70 -5.87
CA THR A 394 12.75 -20.42 -6.19
C THR A 394 12.72 -19.46 -4.99
N PRO A 395 13.82 -18.76 -4.66
CA PRO A 395 13.84 -17.79 -3.56
C PRO A 395 12.75 -16.72 -3.67
N TYR A 396 12.03 -16.47 -2.57
CA TYR A 396 10.94 -15.48 -2.57
C TYR A 396 10.81 -14.71 -1.25
N ALA A 397 10.16 -13.55 -1.31
CA ALA A 397 9.73 -12.78 -0.16
C ALA A 397 8.23 -12.99 0.13
N PHE A 398 7.87 -13.15 1.40
CA PHE A 398 6.49 -13.00 1.84
C PHE A 398 6.10 -11.53 1.71
N GLY A 399 5.15 -11.20 0.84
CA GLY A 399 4.79 -9.81 0.56
C GLY A 399 3.33 -9.46 0.83
N THR A 400 3.03 -8.17 0.69
CA THR A 400 1.66 -7.64 0.80
C THR A 400 1.49 -6.43 -0.11
N ILE A 401 0.33 -6.35 -0.77
CA ILE A 401 -0.18 -5.14 -1.42
C ILE A 401 -1.38 -4.68 -0.58
N PRO A 402 -1.17 -3.93 0.52
CA PRO A 402 -2.26 -3.56 1.45
C PRO A 402 -3.11 -2.39 0.94
N ASN A 403 -2.80 -1.85 -0.24
CA ASN A 403 -3.36 -0.65 -0.82
C ASN A 403 -3.25 -0.72 -2.35
N PHE A 404 -4.36 -0.49 -3.06
CA PHE A 404 -4.41 -0.34 -4.51
C PHE A 404 -4.71 1.11 -4.88
N GLY A 405 -4.19 1.62 -6.00
CA GLY A 405 -4.38 3.01 -6.48
C GLY A 405 -3.84 4.14 -5.58
N GLY A 406 -3.29 3.83 -4.40
CA GLY A 406 -3.12 4.83 -3.34
C GLY A 406 -4.44 5.25 -2.66
N HIS A 407 -5.51 4.43 -2.72
CA HIS A 407 -6.80 4.79 -2.11
C HIS A 407 -6.62 5.20 -0.65
N THR A 408 -7.41 6.18 -0.20
CA THR A 408 -7.39 6.64 1.20
C THR A 408 -8.20 5.70 2.12
N THR A 409 -7.93 4.39 2.08
CA THR A 409 -8.65 3.39 2.86
C THR A 409 -7.87 2.97 4.11
N MET A 410 -8.59 2.67 5.19
CA MET A 410 -8.00 2.16 6.43
C MET A 410 -8.24 0.65 6.54
N GLY A 411 -7.16 -0.11 6.70
CA GLY A 411 -7.18 -1.54 7.03
C GLY A 411 -6.18 -2.39 6.26
N ALA A 412 -5.86 -3.56 6.82
CA ALA A 412 -4.97 -4.56 6.23
C ALA A 412 -5.15 -5.94 6.89
N ASN A 413 -4.75 -7.01 6.21
CA ASN A 413 -4.86 -8.40 6.69
C ASN A 413 -3.76 -8.78 7.74
N THR A 414 -3.44 -7.91 8.69
CA THR A 414 -2.30 -8.05 9.63
C THR A 414 -2.29 -9.36 10.45
N ALA A 415 -3.47 -9.86 10.82
CA ALA A 415 -3.64 -11.14 11.50
C ALA A 415 -3.13 -12.33 10.66
N ALA A 416 -3.25 -12.25 9.34
CA ALA A 416 -2.70 -13.27 8.43
C ALA A 416 -1.18 -13.19 8.36
N TRP A 417 -0.60 -11.98 8.34
CA TRP A 417 0.86 -11.79 8.26
C TRP A 417 1.58 -12.37 9.48
N THR A 418 1.08 -12.04 10.68
CA THR A 418 1.64 -12.44 11.98
C THR A 418 1.62 -13.95 12.24
N THR A 419 0.76 -14.68 11.51
CA THR A 419 0.68 -16.15 11.55
C THR A 419 1.50 -16.77 10.41
N ARG A 420 1.17 -16.43 9.15
CA ARG A 420 1.69 -17.11 7.96
C ARG A 420 3.19 -16.91 7.74
N PHE A 421 3.74 -15.75 8.09
CA PHE A 421 5.16 -15.49 7.89
C PHE A 421 6.02 -16.49 8.68
N GLU A 422 5.66 -16.76 9.93
CA GLU A 422 6.36 -17.73 10.78
C GLU A 422 6.17 -19.15 10.25
N GLU A 423 4.95 -19.56 9.90
CA GLU A 423 4.65 -20.86 9.30
C GLU A 423 5.45 -21.09 8.01
N TRP A 424 5.47 -20.11 7.12
CA TRP A 424 6.10 -20.22 5.80
C TRP A 424 7.62 -20.17 5.89
N ARG A 425 8.22 -19.44 6.82
CA ARG A 425 9.69 -19.40 6.97
C ARG A 425 10.25 -20.61 7.73
N THR A 426 9.43 -21.29 8.55
CA THR A 426 9.88 -22.41 9.40
C THR A 426 9.51 -23.80 8.89
N LYS A 427 8.64 -23.93 7.88
CA LYS A 427 8.38 -25.21 7.21
C LYS A 427 9.68 -25.84 6.64
N PRO A 428 9.76 -27.18 6.55
CA PRO A 428 10.88 -27.86 5.89
C PRO A 428 11.13 -27.33 4.48
N ASP A 429 12.41 -27.22 4.12
CA ASP A 429 12.91 -26.83 2.78
C ASP A 429 12.36 -25.52 2.21
N SER A 430 11.87 -24.61 3.08
CA SER A 430 11.34 -23.30 2.69
C SER A 430 12.30 -22.50 1.80
N ALA A 431 11.83 -21.99 0.66
CA ALA A 431 12.52 -21.03 -0.18
C ALA A 431 12.25 -19.56 0.19
N LEU A 432 11.50 -19.32 1.28
CA LEU A 432 11.27 -17.96 1.80
C LEU A 432 12.60 -17.35 2.28
N ARG A 433 13.01 -16.23 1.67
CA ARG A 433 14.24 -15.49 1.98
C ARG A 433 14.01 -14.00 2.23
N GLY A 434 12.76 -13.52 2.28
CA GLY A 434 12.50 -12.11 2.56
C GLY A 434 11.10 -11.73 3.01
N ILE A 435 10.94 -10.43 3.23
CA ILE A 435 9.64 -9.73 3.26
C ILE A 435 9.59 -8.66 2.15
N ALA A 436 8.40 -8.38 1.61
CA ALA A 436 8.20 -7.36 0.57
C ALA A 436 6.96 -6.47 0.84
N TYR A 437 7.19 -5.21 1.20
CA TYR A 437 6.10 -4.24 1.39
C TYR A 437 5.82 -3.50 0.08
N LEU A 438 4.72 -3.85 -0.58
CA LEU A 438 4.41 -3.48 -1.97
C LEU A 438 3.09 -2.69 -2.10
N PRO A 439 2.84 -1.61 -1.34
CA PRO A 439 1.64 -0.79 -1.54
C PRO A 439 1.66 -0.15 -2.92
N GLU A 440 0.53 -0.12 -3.62
CA GLU A 440 0.46 0.60 -4.90
C GLU A 440 0.65 2.09 -4.72
N GLY A 441 0.19 2.67 -3.60
CA GLY A 441 0.52 4.03 -3.18
C GLY A 441 0.92 4.15 -1.70
N THR A 442 1.97 4.92 -1.43
CA THR A 442 2.49 5.20 -0.09
C THR A 442 1.86 6.44 0.54
N GLY A 443 1.55 6.39 1.84
CA GLY A 443 1.06 7.56 2.59
C GLY A 443 -0.01 7.30 3.66
N GLY A 444 -0.53 6.07 3.79
CA GLY A 444 -1.52 5.70 4.80
C GLY A 444 -1.18 4.40 5.55
N ASN A 445 -2.06 3.98 6.47
CA ASN A 445 -1.93 2.75 7.26
C ASN A 445 -0.56 2.57 7.98
N PRO A 446 -0.10 3.55 8.78
CA PRO A 446 1.25 3.51 9.39
C PRO A 446 1.50 2.26 10.25
N VAL A 447 0.47 1.80 10.99
CA VAL A 447 0.53 0.58 11.81
C VAL A 447 0.80 -0.68 10.99
N ALA A 448 0.34 -0.72 9.74
CA ALA A 448 0.47 -1.87 8.86
C ALA A 448 1.91 -1.99 8.34
N TYR A 449 2.49 -0.88 7.87
CA TYR A 449 3.91 -0.81 7.51
C TYR A 449 4.83 -1.16 8.70
N GLU A 450 4.52 -0.57 9.86
CA GLU A 450 5.25 -0.76 11.11
C GLU A 450 5.26 -2.23 11.57
N LEU A 451 4.10 -2.91 11.55
CA LEU A 451 4.02 -4.34 11.88
C LEU A 451 4.72 -5.22 10.85
N PHE A 452 4.51 -4.93 9.56
CA PHE A 452 5.01 -5.78 8.47
C PHE A 452 6.54 -5.77 8.38
N THR A 453 7.16 -4.59 8.49
CA THR A 453 8.63 -4.46 8.51
C THR A 453 9.26 -5.12 9.73
N GLU A 454 8.56 -5.15 10.87
CA GLU A 454 9.09 -5.78 12.09
C GLU A 454 9.08 -7.32 12.07
N LEU A 455 8.37 -7.95 11.12
CA LEU A 455 8.41 -9.41 10.91
C LEU A 455 9.84 -9.92 10.66
N ALA A 456 10.65 -9.15 9.91
CA ALA A 456 12.05 -9.48 9.65
C ALA A 456 12.96 -9.43 10.89
N TRP A 457 12.49 -8.92 12.04
CA TRP A 457 13.24 -8.81 13.30
C TRP A 457 12.62 -9.64 14.43
N ARG A 458 11.70 -10.54 14.08
CA ARG A 458 10.97 -11.42 15.01
C ARG A 458 11.01 -12.87 14.56
N THR A 459 10.81 -13.75 15.55
CA THR A 459 10.81 -15.21 15.43
C THR A 459 9.83 -15.76 16.46
N GLY A 460 9.12 -16.84 16.12
CA GLY A 460 8.04 -17.39 16.92
C GLY A 460 6.74 -16.61 16.75
N THR A 461 5.68 -17.12 17.39
CA THR A 461 4.34 -16.53 17.33
C THR A 461 4.32 -15.11 17.87
N LEU A 462 3.78 -14.17 17.09
CA LEU A 462 3.59 -12.78 17.49
C LEU A 462 2.17 -12.61 18.05
N ASP A 463 2.06 -12.24 19.34
CA ASP A 463 0.78 -11.87 19.94
C ASP A 463 0.27 -10.54 19.33
N HIS A 464 -0.68 -10.69 18.40
CA HIS A 464 -1.26 -9.58 17.65
C HIS A 464 -1.94 -8.54 18.56
N GLN A 465 -2.55 -8.96 19.67
CA GLN A 465 -3.22 -8.04 20.59
C GLN A 465 -2.19 -7.28 21.43
N ALA A 466 -1.21 -7.98 22.01
CA ALA A 466 -0.17 -7.35 22.81
C ALA A 466 0.71 -6.40 21.98
N TRP A 467 0.97 -6.72 20.71
CA TRP A 467 1.72 -5.83 19.81
C TRP A 467 0.98 -4.52 19.53
N PHE A 468 -0.33 -4.57 19.25
CA PHE A 468 -1.15 -3.37 19.06
C PHE A 468 -1.27 -2.52 20.33
N ALA A 469 -1.31 -3.15 21.52
CA ALA A 469 -1.30 -2.45 22.80
C ALA A 469 0.03 -1.71 23.05
N ASP A 470 1.18 -2.32 22.72
CA ASP A 470 2.48 -1.62 22.78
C ASP A 470 2.57 -0.49 21.74
N TYR A 471 2.13 -0.74 20.50
CA TYR A 471 2.04 0.26 19.44
C TYR A 471 1.24 1.47 19.90
N ALA A 472 0.04 1.29 20.47
CA ALA A 472 -0.79 2.38 20.99
C ALA A 472 -0.04 3.24 22.03
N GLY A 473 0.67 2.60 22.97
CA GLY A 473 1.41 3.28 24.03
C GLY A 473 2.62 4.11 23.55
N ARG A 474 3.25 3.73 22.43
CA ARG A 474 4.37 4.48 21.83
C ARG A 474 3.93 5.44 20.71
N ARG A 475 2.84 5.14 20.01
CA ARG A 475 2.32 5.90 18.85
C ARG A 475 2.11 7.38 19.20
N TYR A 476 1.55 7.69 20.37
CA TYR A 476 1.38 9.08 20.82
C TYR A 476 2.45 9.56 21.82
N GLY A 477 3.46 8.71 22.09
CA GLY A 477 4.58 8.99 22.99
C GLY A 477 4.20 8.98 24.48
N GLY A 478 3.27 8.11 24.87
CA GLY A 478 2.80 7.95 26.24
C GLY A 478 1.62 6.99 26.33
N ALA A 479 1.56 6.20 27.40
CA ALA A 479 0.44 5.29 27.64
C ALA A 479 -0.83 6.06 28.03
N ASP A 480 -1.94 5.73 27.37
CA ASP A 480 -3.26 6.31 27.60
C ASP A 480 -4.33 5.23 27.39
N PRO A 481 -5.32 5.08 28.30
CA PRO A 481 -6.30 4.00 28.24
C PRO A 481 -7.25 4.12 27.04
N HIS A 482 -7.58 5.36 26.64
CA HIS A 482 -8.42 5.60 25.47
C HIS A 482 -7.65 5.36 24.17
N ALA A 483 -6.37 5.74 24.11
CA ALA A 483 -5.51 5.39 22.97
C ALA A 483 -5.39 3.87 22.80
N ALA A 484 -5.16 3.13 23.90
CA ALA A 484 -5.12 1.67 23.88
C ALA A 484 -6.47 1.07 23.44
N LYS A 485 -7.59 1.63 23.90
CA LYS A 485 -8.93 1.17 23.53
C LYS A 485 -9.27 1.45 22.07
N ALA A 486 -8.92 2.63 21.55
CA ALA A 486 -9.06 2.99 20.15
C ALA A 486 -8.29 2.02 19.24
N TRP A 487 -7.01 1.75 19.57
CA TRP A 487 -6.19 0.84 18.77
C TRP A 487 -6.64 -0.62 18.87
N GLU A 488 -7.20 -1.07 19.98
CA GLU A 488 -7.84 -2.39 20.08
C GLU A 488 -9.09 -2.47 19.18
N LEU A 489 -9.91 -1.42 19.13
CA LEU A 489 -11.08 -1.38 18.24
C LEU A 489 -10.64 -1.41 16.76
N LEU A 490 -9.68 -0.58 16.38
CA LEU A 490 -9.10 -0.59 15.03
C LEU A 490 -8.43 -1.93 14.69
N ARG A 491 -7.76 -2.57 15.67
CA ARG A 491 -7.22 -3.93 15.52
C ARG A 491 -8.32 -4.92 15.18
N THR A 492 -9.43 -4.93 15.92
CA THR A 492 -10.51 -5.90 15.70
C THR A 492 -11.34 -5.65 14.43
N GLY A 493 -11.37 -4.41 13.92
CA GLY A 493 -12.03 -4.05 12.67
C GLY A 493 -11.05 -3.96 11.47
N PRO A 494 -10.65 -2.74 11.05
CA PRO A 494 -9.84 -2.53 9.85
C PRO A 494 -8.53 -3.34 9.79
N TYR A 495 -7.86 -3.56 10.92
CA TYR A 495 -6.62 -4.33 11.00
C TYR A 495 -6.82 -5.75 11.55
N SER A 496 -7.95 -6.40 11.21
CA SER A 496 -8.14 -7.87 11.30
C SER A 496 -9.02 -8.39 10.16
N THR A 497 -8.97 -7.73 9.00
CA THR A 497 -9.76 -8.14 7.84
C THR A 497 -9.31 -9.51 7.31
N ARG A 498 -10.26 -10.32 6.84
CA ARG A 498 -10.02 -11.73 6.50
C ARG A 498 -9.35 -11.89 5.13
N SER A 499 -8.29 -12.70 5.07
CA SER A 499 -7.76 -13.26 3.82
C SER A 499 -8.77 -14.15 3.10
N GLY A 500 -8.62 -14.27 1.77
CA GLY A 500 -9.45 -15.08 0.89
C GLY A 500 -10.08 -14.30 -0.27
N SER A 501 -9.93 -12.97 -0.32
CA SER A 501 -10.48 -12.13 -1.39
C SER A 501 -9.62 -10.88 -1.68
N TRP A 502 -9.50 -9.99 -0.69
CA TRP A 502 -8.83 -8.70 -0.80
C TRP A 502 -7.75 -8.53 0.27
N SER A 503 -6.74 -7.72 -0.02
CA SER A 503 -5.73 -7.27 0.96
C SER A 503 -6.07 -5.89 1.51
N GLU A 504 -6.57 -4.99 0.67
CA GLU A 504 -7.04 -3.65 1.05
C GLU A 504 -8.48 -3.60 1.59
N SER A 505 -8.81 -2.50 2.27
CA SER A 505 -10.15 -2.18 2.77
C SER A 505 -11.07 -1.60 1.68
N GLN A 506 -12.38 -1.52 1.94
CA GLN A 506 -13.35 -0.94 1.01
C GLN A 506 -13.17 0.57 0.83
N ASP A 507 -13.38 1.05 -0.40
CA ASP A 507 -13.30 2.48 -0.76
C ASP A 507 -14.52 3.30 -0.28
N SER A 508 -14.40 4.62 -0.37
CA SER A 508 -15.44 5.58 0.03
C SER A 508 -16.38 5.87 -1.13
N LEU A 509 -17.70 5.68 -0.95
CA LEU A 509 -18.67 5.97 -2.01
C LEU A 509 -18.82 7.47 -2.30
N PHE A 510 -18.32 8.35 -1.42
CA PHE A 510 -18.14 9.76 -1.75
C PHE A 510 -17.22 9.95 -2.97
N THR A 511 -16.19 9.13 -3.10
CA THR A 511 -15.25 9.17 -4.24
C THR A 511 -15.77 8.47 -5.49
N ALA A 512 -16.86 7.71 -5.39
CA ALA A 512 -17.41 6.99 -6.53
C ALA A 512 -18.02 7.94 -7.58
N ARG A 513 -18.08 7.45 -8.82
CA ARG A 513 -18.92 8.07 -9.85
C ARG A 513 -20.40 7.94 -9.43
N PRO A 514 -21.17 9.03 -9.40
CA PRO A 514 -22.51 9.01 -8.80
C PRO A 514 -23.48 8.02 -9.41
N GLY A 515 -24.16 7.28 -8.55
CA GLY A 515 -25.22 6.35 -8.90
C GLY A 515 -25.85 5.78 -7.64
N LEU A 516 -27.20 5.67 -7.58
CA LEU A 516 -27.90 5.08 -6.43
C LEU A 516 -27.52 3.62 -6.16
N THR A 517 -26.94 2.93 -7.14
CA THR A 517 -26.47 1.53 -7.06
C THR A 517 -24.94 1.41 -6.98
N ALA A 518 -24.21 2.51 -6.74
CA ALA A 518 -22.77 2.47 -6.56
C ALA A 518 -22.40 1.65 -5.31
N THR A 519 -21.47 0.70 -5.48
CA THR A 519 -20.95 -0.18 -4.41
C THR A 519 -19.43 -0.14 -4.32
N THR A 520 -18.76 0.43 -5.32
CA THR A 520 -17.34 0.74 -5.37
C THR A 520 -17.15 2.14 -5.99
N ALA A 521 -16.00 2.75 -5.75
CA ALA A 521 -15.51 3.90 -6.51
C ALA A 521 -14.65 3.46 -7.70
N ALA A 522 -13.67 2.58 -7.44
CA ALA A 522 -12.85 1.96 -8.48
C ALA A 522 -13.53 0.73 -9.10
N SER A 523 -13.07 0.29 -10.29
CA SER A 523 -13.57 -0.96 -10.90
C SER A 523 -13.10 -2.24 -10.18
N TRP A 524 -12.01 -2.18 -9.42
CA TRP A 524 -11.41 -3.31 -8.72
C TRP A 524 -11.15 -3.00 -7.24
N SER A 525 -12.21 -2.76 -6.48
CA SER A 525 -12.14 -2.59 -5.02
C SER A 525 -13.23 -3.42 -4.32
N PRO A 526 -13.20 -3.56 -2.97
CA PRO A 526 -14.22 -4.29 -2.24
C PRO A 526 -15.61 -3.62 -2.33
N ALA A 527 -16.58 -4.31 -2.93
CA ALA A 527 -17.97 -3.84 -3.08
C ALA A 527 -18.77 -3.77 -1.76
N SER A 528 -18.29 -4.40 -0.69
CA SER A 528 -18.93 -4.45 0.63
C SER A 528 -17.96 -4.10 1.75
N MET A 529 -18.51 -3.73 2.91
CA MET A 529 -17.74 -3.51 4.14
C MET A 529 -16.93 -4.77 4.51
N ARG A 530 -15.61 -4.65 4.66
CA ARG A 530 -14.71 -5.75 5.08
C ARG A 530 -14.62 -5.90 6.60
N TYR A 531 -15.15 -4.93 7.36
CA TYR A 531 -15.21 -4.92 8.82
C TYR A 531 -16.48 -4.21 9.30
N ASP A 532 -16.84 -4.39 10.57
CA ASP A 532 -17.91 -3.65 11.23
C ASP A 532 -17.54 -2.15 11.36
N ALA A 533 -18.28 -1.29 10.66
CA ALA A 533 -18.10 0.17 10.66
C ALA A 533 -18.08 0.78 12.07
N TRP A 534 -18.79 0.16 13.02
CA TRP A 534 -18.92 0.62 14.39
C TRP A 534 -17.60 0.58 15.18
N THR A 535 -16.67 -0.31 14.81
CA THR A 535 -15.32 -0.35 15.39
C THR A 535 -14.56 0.96 15.17
N VAL A 536 -14.68 1.55 13.97
CA VAL A 536 -14.05 2.83 13.61
C VAL A 536 -14.73 4.00 14.32
N GLN A 537 -16.06 4.01 14.42
CA GLN A 537 -16.78 5.07 15.13
C GLN A 537 -16.48 5.07 16.64
N LYS A 538 -16.41 3.89 17.27
CA LYS A 538 -15.94 3.77 18.67
C LYS A 538 -14.47 4.17 18.80
N ALA A 539 -13.61 3.83 17.83
CA ALA A 539 -12.22 4.30 17.88
C ALA A 539 -12.13 5.83 17.83
N LEU A 540 -13.03 6.50 17.09
CA LEU A 540 -13.15 7.96 17.11
C LEU A 540 -13.60 8.50 18.47
N ASP A 541 -14.60 7.88 19.11
CA ASP A 541 -15.05 8.23 20.48
C ASP A 541 -13.89 8.15 21.49
N GLU A 542 -13.07 7.11 21.42
CA GLU A 542 -11.91 6.92 22.28
C GLU A 542 -10.78 7.91 21.95
N LEU A 543 -10.45 8.13 20.67
CA LEU A 543 -9.44 9.11 20.28
C LEU A 543 -9.78 10.53 20.77
N LEU A 544 -11.04 10.94 20.72
CA LEU A 544 -11.49 12.23 21.26
C LEU A 544 -11.32 12.37 22.79
N GLN A 545 -11.16 11.26 23.51
CA GLN A 545 -10.96 11.22 24.97
C GLN A 545 -9.47 11.15 25.39
N VAL A 546 -8.54 10.75 24.50
CA VAL A 546 -7.08 10.70 24.76
C VAL A 546 -6.58 11.98 25.44
N ALA A 547 -5.69 11.87 26.42
CA ALA A 547 -5.23 13.00 27.23
C ALA A 547 -4.70 14.18 26.38
N PRO A 548 -5.10 15.45 26.65
CA PRO A 548 -4.68 16.62 25.88
C PRO A 548 -3.16 16.76 25.68
N ALA A 549 -2.36 16.29 26.64
CA ALA A 549 -0.90 16.29 26.57
C ALA A 549 -0.33 15.43 25.43
N LEU A 550 -1.04 14.38 24.98
CA LEU A 550 -0.62 13.50 23.89
C LEU A 550 -1.12 13.98 22.52
N ARG A 551 -2.22 14.76 22.49
CA ARG A 551 -2.85 15.28 21.27
C ARG A 551 -1.97 16.18 20.40
N THR A 552 -0.85 16.66 20.94
CA THR A 552 0.13 17.48 20.22
C THR A 552 1.24 16.68 19.51
N SER A 553 1.19 15.34 19.55
CA SER A 553 2.03 14.51 18.68
C SER A 553 1.53 14.59 17.22
N ASP A 554 2.44 14.48 16.26
CA ASP A 554 2.08 14.48 14.84
C ASP A 554 1.31 13.20 14.49
N ALA A 555 1.73 12.07 15.07
CA ALA A 555 1.04 10.80 15.06
C ALA A 555 -0.44 10.89 15.45
N TYR A 556 -0.77 11.51 16.60
CA TYR A 556 -2.17 11.67 17.03
C TYR A 556 -2.98 12.50 16.05
N ARG A 557 -2.42 13.62 15.56
CA ARG A 557 -3.12 14.50 14.62
C ARG A 557 -3.47 13.76 13.33
N PHE A 558 -2.53 13.01 12.78
CA PHE A 558 -2.77 12.18 11.59
C PHE A 558 -3.83 11.12 11.85
N ASP A 559 -3.66 10.31 12.91
CA ASP A 559 -4.56 9.19 13.19
C ASP A 559 -6.00 9.66 13.49
N LEU A 560 -6.17 10.81 14.17
CA LEU A 560 -7.50 11.37 14.43
C LEU A 560 -8.20 11.81 13.15
N VAL A 561 -7.49 12.46 12.23
CA VAL A 561 -8.03 12.86 10.92
C VAL A 561 -8.38 11.63 10.09
N ASP A 562 -7.51 10.63 10.05
CA ASP A 562 -7.72 9.40 9.26
C ASP A 562 -8.89 8.56 9.79
N VAL A 563 -9.04 8.43 11.11
CA VAL A 563 -10.17 7.71 11.73
C VAL A 563 -11.49 8.48 11.55
N ALA A 564 -11.50 9.80 11.71
CA ALA A 564 -12.70 10.62 11.47
C ALA A 564 -13.13 10.59 10.00
N ARG A 565 -12.17 10.69 9.07
CA ARG A 565 -12.38 10.49 7.63
C ARG A 565 -12.97 9.11 7.36
N GLN A 566 -12.36 8.04 7.88
CA GLN A 566 -12.86 6.68 7.66
C GLN A 566 -14.27 6.47 8.22
N ALA A 567 -14.64 7.14 9.30
CA ALA A 567 -15.99 7.08 9.85
C ALA A 567 -17.03 7.72 8.90
N LEU A 568 -16.71 8.85 8.26
CA LEU A 568 -17.53 9.42 7.18
C LEU A 568 -17.56 8.51 5.93
N ALA A 569 -16.41 7.98 5.51
CA ALA A 569 -16.34 7.04 4.39
C ALA A 569 -17.22 5.81 4.61
N ASN A 570 -17.24 5.26 5.84
CA ASN A 570 -18.17 4.19 6.22
C ASN A 570 -19.64 4.67 6.17
N ARG A 571 -19.95 5.87 6.65
CA ARG A 571 -21.31 6.47 6.59
C ARG A 571 -21.83 6.62 5.15
N SER A 572 -20.96 6.87 4.16
CA SER A 572 -21.35 6.90 2.74
C SER A 572 -22.01 5.58 2.30
N ARG A 573 -21.51 4.44 2.80
CA ARG A 573 -22.02 3.08 2.48
C ARG A 573 -23.35 2.77 3.16
N THR A 574 -23.68 3.41 4.28
CA THR A 574 -24.98 3.27 4.97
C THR A 574 -26.01 4.32 4.55
N LEU A 575 -25.57 5.49 4.06
CA LEU A 575 -26.44 6.61 3.67
C LEU A 575 -26.96 6.48 2.23
N LEU A 576 -26.12 6.03 1.28
CA LEU A 576 -26.54 5.88 -0.12
C LEU A 576 -27.76 4.94 -0.31
N PRO A 577 -27.85 3.77 0.37
CA PRO A 577 -29.05 2.93 0.33
C PRO A 577 -30.32 3.64 0.81
N GLN A 578 -30.22 4.56 1.78
CA GLN A 578 -31.37 5.34 2.28
C GLN A 578 -31.81 6.39 1.26
N ILE A 579 -30.87 7.06 0.58
CA ILE A 579 -31.16 7.98 -0.54
C ILE A 579 -31.87 7.21 -1.66
N LYS A 580 -31.38 6.01 -2.00
CA LYS A 580 -32.00 5.13 -2.99
C LYS A 580 -33.43 4.77 -2.61
N ALA A 581 -33.65 4.29 -1.37
CA ALA A 581 -34.97 3.90 -0.90
C ALA A 581 -35.97 5.07 -0.93
N ALA A 582 -35.56 6.27 -0.52
CA ALA A 582 -36.41 7.46 -0.58
C ALA A 582 -36.77 7.87 -2.02
N TYR A 583 -35.79 7.79 -2.94
CA TYR A 583 -36.02 8.07 -4.36
C TYR A 583 -36.98 7.05 -5.00
N GLU A 584 -36.80 5.75 -4.75
CA GLU A 584 -37.66 4.69 -5.29
C GLU A 584 -39.08 4.72 -4.72
N ALA A 585 -39.22 5.06 -3.43
CA ALA A 585 -40.52 5.32 -2.79
C ALA A 585 -41.20 6.62 -3.30
N LYS A 586 -40.49 7.45 -4.07
CA LYS A 586 -40.88 8.79 -4.51
C LYS A 586 -41.18 9.76 -3.35
N ASP A 587 -40.58 9.53 -2.18
CA ASP A 587 -40.68 10.43 -1.04
C ASP A 587 -39.71 11.61 -1.23
N LEU A 588 -40.21 12.67 -1.86
CA LEU A 588 -39.44 13.88 -2.12
C LEU A 588 -38.93 14.56 -0.85
N THR A 589 -39.62 14.43 0.29
CA THR A 589 -39.19 15.07 1.55
C THR A 589 -38.02 14.30 2.17
N LEU A 590 -38.15 12.99 2.31
CA LEU A 590 -37.08 12.14 2.81
C LEU A 590 -35.88 12.12 1.86
N TYR A 591 -36.12 12.12 0.55
CA TYR A 591 -35.08 12.20 -0.47
C TYR A 591 -34.24 13.47 -0.32
N ARG A 592 -34.90 14.64 -0.23
CA ARG A 592 -34.22 15.94 -0.02
C ARG A 592 -33.44 15.97 1.27
N GLN A 593 -33.98 15.42 2.36
CA GLN A 593 -33.28 15.31 3.63
C GLN A 593 -31.99 14.50 3.49
N ARG A 594 -32.05 13.27 2.97
CA ARG A 594 -30.89 12.38 2.85
C ARG A 594 -29.87 12.87 1.81
N ALA A 595 -30.32 13.52 0.74
CA ALA A 595 -29.44 14.18 -0.23
C ALA A 595 -28.74 15.42 0.36
N ALA A 596 -29.39 16.16 1.28
CA ALA A 596 -28.75 17.26 2.00
C ALA A 596 -27.71 16.73 3.00
N GLU A 597 -28.01 15.67 3.75
CA GLU A 597 -27.05 14.98 4.63
C GLU A 597 -25.79 14.54 3.85
N TRP A 598 -25.95 13.94 2.67
CA TRP A 598 -24.82 13.54 1.80
C TRP A 598 -23.92 14.72 1.42
N LYS A 599 -24.51 15.85 1.02
CA LYS A 599 -23.77 17.07 0.67
C LYS A 599 -23.08 17.70 1.89
N GLN A 600 -23.69 17.60 3.07
CA GLN A 600 -23.10 18.07 4.33
C GLN A 600 -21.92 17.19 4.76
N ASP A 601 -22.04 15.86 4.67
CA ASP A 601 -20.96 14.93 4.98
C ASP A 601 -19.74 15.14 4.06
N LEU A 602 -19.96 15.40 2.76
CA LEU A 602 -18.91 15.78 1.81
C LEU A 602 -18.21 17.10 2.17
N ALA A 603 -18.95 18.12 2.58
CA ALA A 603 -18.38 19.41 2.99
C ALA A 603 -17.60 19.29 4.30
N LEU A 604 -18.08 18.47 5.25
CA LEU A 604 -17.41 18.18 6.51
C LEU A 604 -16.15 17.33 6.29
N LEU A 605 -16.19 16.38 5.36
CA LEU A 605 -15.04 15.60 4.91
C LEU A 605 -13.93 16.51 4.38
N ASP A 606 -14.23 17.39 3.41
CA ASP A 606 -13.23 18.33 2.87
C ASP A 606 -12.63 19.23 3.97
N GLY A 607 -13.50 19.80 4.83
CA GLY A 607 -13.06 20.65 5.93
C GLY A 607 -12.18 19.93 6.96
N LEU A 608 -12.47 18.67 7.29
CA LEU A 608 -11.62 17.82 8.14
C LEU A 608 -10.26 17.58 7.48
N LEU A 609 -10.25 17.21 6.20
CA LEU A 609 -9.03 16.87 5.46
C LEU A 609 -8.11 18.09 5.26
N ALA A 610 -8.68 19.30 5.22
CA ALA A 610 -7.92 20.55 5.19
C ALA A 610 -7.04 20.79 6.44
N THR A 611 -7.24 20.04 7.54
CA THR A 611 -6.50 20.23 8.80
C THR A 611 -5.09 19.62 8.83
N ASP A 612 -4.74 18.83 7.81
CA ASP A 612 -3.45 18.16 7.71
C ASP A 612 -2.97 18.05 6.26
N SER A 613 -1.73 18.49 5.99
CA SER A 613 -1.19 18.58 4.62
C SER A 613 -1.03 17.23 3.90
N ARG A 614 -1.09 16.10 4.61
CA ARG A 614 -1.10 14.75 4.00
C ARG A 614 -2.43 14.41 3.32
N PHE A 615 -3.48 15.18 3.59
CA PHE A 615 -4.83 14.99 3.08
C PHE A 615 -5.28 16.15 2.18
N MET A 616 -4.35 16.83 1.48
CA MET A 616 -4.65 18.01 0.67
C MET A 616 -4.18 17.83 -0.79
N LEU A 617 -5.02 18.26 -1.74
CA LEU A 617 -4.68 18.26 -3.17
C LEU A 617 -3.64 19.32 -3.54
N GLY A 618 -3.63 20.46 -2.83
CA GLY A 618 -2.74 21.60 -3.12
C GLY A 618 -1.26 21.25 -3.13
N PRO A 619 -0.70 20.60 -2.08
CA PRO A 619 0.70 20.16 -2.08
C PRO A 619 1.05 19.24 -3.26
N TRP A 620 0.18 18.29 -3.62
CA TRP A 620 0.38 17.38 -4.75
C TRP A 620 0.49 18.12 -6.09
N LEU A 621 -0.42 19.06 -6.37
CA LEU A 621 -0.38 19.83 -7.61
C LEU A 621 0.74 20.88 -7.61
N ALA A 622 1.10 21.43 -6.44
CA ALA A 622 2.24 22.34 -6.30
C ALA A 622 3.57 21.64 -6.56
N ASP A 623 3.76 20.42 -6.05
CA ASP A 623 4.91 19.58 -6.37
C ASP A 623 4.96 19.30 -7.88
N ALA A 624 3.85 18.89 -8.51
CA ALA A 624 3.79 18.68 -9.97
C ALA A 624 4.18 19.92 -10.77
N ARG A 625 3.58 21.09 -10.46
CA ARG A 625 3.95 22.38 -11.09
C ARG A 625 5.42 22.75 -10.88
N SER A 626 6.05 22.36 -9.77
CA SER A 626 7.45 22.70 -9.47
C SER A 626 8.46 22.14 -10.49
N TRP A 627 8.10 21.07 -11.19
CA TRP A 627 8.93 20.49 -12.25
C TRP A 627 8.89 21.27 -13.56
N GLY A 628 7.92 22.16 -13.77
CA GLY A 628 7.75 22.94 -15.00
C GLY A 628 8.49 24.29 -15.00
N SER A 629 9.38 24.50 -15.98
CA SER A 629 10.09 25.79 -16.16
C SER A 629 9.28 26.80 -16.96
N THR A 630 8.43 26.31 -17.87
CA THR A 630 7.48 27.10 -18.68
C THR A 630 6.05 26.80 -18.28
N GLU A 631 5.11 27.69 -18.62
CA GLU A 631 3.69 27.49 -18.34
C GLU A 631 3.13 26.22 -19.01
N ALA A 632 3.60 25.89 -20.22
CA ALA A 632 3.21 24.66 -20.91
C ALA A 632 3.67 23.39 -20.17
N GLU A 633 4.89 23.39 -19.62
CA GLU A 633 5.39 22.25 -18.82
C GLU A 633 4.65 22.12 -17.48
N ARG A 634 4.32 23.25 -16.83
CA ARG A 634 3.52 23.27 -15.59
C ARG A 634 2.12 22.72 -15.84
N ALA A 635 1.48 23.19 -16.91
CA ALA A 635 0.17 22.75 -17.36
C ALA A 635 0.14 21.25 -17.70
N ALA A 636 1.20 20.72 -18.34
CA ALA A 636 1.31 19.30 -18.64
C ALA A 636 1.50 18.45 -17.36
N ALA A 637 2.42 18.85 -16.47
CA ALA A 637 2.66 18.16 -15.21
C ALA A 637 1.43 18.17 -14.30
N GLU A 638 0.70 19.30 -14.25
CA GLU A 638 -0.55 19.39 -13.50
C GLU A 638 -1.67 18.54 -14.12
N PHE A 639 -1.79 18.49 -15.46
CA PHE A 639 -2.74 17.60 -16.13
C PHE A 639 -2.44 16.12 -15.82
N ASP A 640 -1.18 15.71 -15.88
CA ASP A 640 -0.73 14.36 -15.55
C ASP A 640 -1.03 14.00 -14.08
N ALA A 641 -0.71 14.92 -13.16
CA ALA A 641 -0.99 14.77 -11.72
C ALA A 641 -2.48 14.84 -11.34
N ARG A 642 -3.33 15.53 -12.11
CA ARG A 642 -4.79 15.52 -11.94
C ARG A 642 -5.42 14.26 -12.52
N SER A 643 -5.05 13.92 -13.76
CA SER A 643 -5.65 12.82 -14.50
C SER A 643 -5.43 11.47 -13.84
N ILE A 644 -4.22 11.19 -13.32
CA ILE A 644 -3.94 9.91 -12.63
C ILE A 644 -4.93 9.61 -11.49
N LEU A 645 -5.39 10.65 -10.77
CA LEU A 645 -6.32 10.53 -9.63
C LEU A 645 -7.80 10.37 -10.04
N THR A 646 -8.16 10.76 -11.27
CA THR A 646 -9.56 10.93 -11.70
C THR A 646 -9.91 10.06 -12.91
N THR A 647 -9.71 10.52 -14.14
CA THR A 647 -10.02 9.73 -15.36
C THR A 647 -9.00 8.63 -15.61
N TRP A 648 -7.82 8.74 -15.00
CA TRP A 648 -6.60 7.96 -15.22
C TRP A 648 -6.03 8.07 -16.64
N GLY A 649 -6.88 8.11 -17.68
CA GLY A 649 -6.45 8.03 -19.06
C GLY A 649 -7.35 8.77 -20.04
N HIS A 650 -7.14 8.45 -21.32
CA HIS A 650 -8.10 8.74 -22.37
C HIS A 650 -9.46 8.05 -22.09
N ARG A 651 -10.52 8.47 -22.79
CA ARG A 651 -11.87 7.91 -22.63
C ARG A 651 -11.91 6.38 -22.74
N SER A 652 -11.09 5.79 -23.62
CA SER A 652 -10.97 4.33 -23.78
C SER A 652 -10.54 3.63 -22.49
N GLY A 653 -9.57 4.18 -21.75
CA GLY A 653 -9.10 3.62 -20.48
C GLY A 653 -9.99 3.97 -19.29
N SER A 654 -10.42 5.23 -19.19
CA SER A 654 -11.33 5.70 -18.13
C SER A 654 -12.67 4.93 -18.13
N GLU A 655 -13.27 4.77 -19.31
CA GLU A 655 -14.63 4.24 -19.44
C GLU A 655 -14.63 2.73 -19.68
N SER A 656 -14.27 2.29 -20.90
CA SER A 656 -14.27 0.87 -21.27
C SER A 656 -13.15 0.06 -20.63
N GLY A 657 -12.03 0.69 -20.28
CA GLY A 657 -10.92 0.08 -19.54
C GLY A 657 -11.18 -0.01 -18.03
N GLY A 658 -12.13 0.76 -17.48
CA GLY A 658 -12.48 0.73 -16.05
C GLY A 658 -11.56 1.52 -15.12
N LEU A 659 -10.60 2.30 -15.63
CA LEU A 659 -9.59 2.99 -14.82
C LEU A 659 -10.08 4.29 -14.16
N ARG A 660 -11.28 4.79 -14.49
CA ARG A 660 -11.89 5.94 -13.78
C ARG A 660 -11.89 5.71 -12.26
N ASP A 661 -11.56 6.78 -11.53
CA ASP A 661 -11.45 6.82 -10.08
C ASP A 661 -10.56 5.70 -9.46
N TYR A 662 -9.73 5.01 -10.27
CA TYR A 662 -8.89 3.90 -9.77
C TYR A 662 -7.88 4.37 -8.74
N ALA A 663 -7.41 5.62 -8.82
CA ALA A 663 -6.47 6.19 -7.85
C ALA A 663 -7.12 7.28 -6.98
N ASN A 664 -8.41 7.13 -6.69
CA ASN A 664 -9.18 8.08 -5.90
C ASN A 664 -8.51 8.44 -4.56
N ARG A 665 -8.69 9.69 -4.13
CA ARG A 665 -8.14 10.20 -2.85
C ARG A 665 -9.19 10.99 -2.10
N GLU A 666 -9.35 10.70 -0.81
CA GLU A 666 -10.06 11.62 0.08
C GLU A 666 -9.09 12.74 0.47
N TRP A 667 -8.96 13.74 -0.40
CA TRP A 667 -8.13 14.94 -0.20
C TRP A 667 -8.96 16.23 -0.28
N SER A 668 -8.73 17.18 0.62
CA SER A 668 -9.32 18.52 0.55
C SER A 668 -8.93 19.21 -0.77
N GLY A 669 -9.90 19.86 -1.39
CA GLY A 669 -9.83 20.40 -2.75
C GLY A 669 -10.27 19.42 -3.83
N LEU A 670 -9.96 18.12 -3.69
CA LEU A 670 -10.49 17.06 -4.56
C LEU A 670 -11.90 16.64 -4.13
N VAL A 671 -12.16 16.55 -2.82
CA VAL A 671 -13.50 16.28 -2.27
C VAL A 671 -14.48 17.38 -2.64
N SER A 672 -14.17 18.64 -2.34
CA SER A 672 -15.02 19.79 -2.69
C SER A 672 -15.08 20.05 -4.20
N GLY A 673 -13.93 20.10 -4.88
CA GLY A 673 -13.82 20.56 -6.27
C GLY A 673 -14.06 19.50 -7.35
N PHE A 674 -14.19 18.22 -6.99
CA PHE A 674 -14.45 17.14 -7.95
C PHE A 674 -15.57 16.23 -7.46
N TYR A 675 -15.39 15.52 -6.34
CA TYR A 675 -16.36 14.51 -5.89
C TYR A 675 -17.73 15.11 -5.50
N ALA A 676 -17.73 16.20 -4.71
CA ALA A 676 -18.96 16.85 -4.28
C ALA A 676 -19.73 17.51 -5.44
N GLU A 677 -19.03 18.00 -6.45
CA GLU A 677 -19.65 18.51 -7.67
C GLU A 677 -20.37 17.41 -8.46
N ARG A 678 -19.73 16.24 -8.62
CA ARG A 678 -20.35 15.11 -9.32
C ARG A 678 -21.62 14.67 -8.59
N TRP A 679 -21.53 14.44 -7.28
CA TRP A 679 -22.69 14.03 -6.48
C TRP A 679 -23.80 15.07 -6.45
N THR A 680 -23.48 16.37 -6.39
CA THR A 680 -24.47 17.45 -6.45
C THR A 680 -25.22 17.43 -7.78
N ALA A 681 -24.52 17.38 -8.91
CA ALA A 681 -25.15 17.34 -10.23
C ALA A 681 -26.07 16.12 -10.41
N TYR A 682 -25.67 14.96 -9.89
CA TYR A 682 -26.50 13.75 -9.93
C TYR A 682 -27.75 13.87 -9.04
N LEU A 683 -27.57 14.23 -7.76
CA LEU A 683 -28.67 14.32 -6.79
C LEU A 683 -29.71 15.39 -7.17
N ASP A 684 -29.28 16.50 -7.78
CA ASP A 684 -30.21 17.55 -8.23
C ASP A 684 -30.96 17.13 -9.50
N SER A 685 -30.37 16.27 -10.34
CA SER A 685 -31.07 15.65 -11.47
C SER A 685 -32.15 14.65 -11.03
N LEU A 686 -31.91 13.94 -9.92
CA LEU A 686 -32.89 13.04 -9.30
C LEU A 686 -34.03 13.83 -8.62
N ASP A 687 -33.73 14.94 -7.95
CA ASP A 687 -34.76 15.84 -7.40
C ASP A 687 -35.69 16.35 -8.51
N THR A 688 -35.09 16.84 -9.60
CA THR A 688 -35.81 17.29 -10.80
C THR A 688 -36.68 16.18 -11.39
N ALA A 689 -36.19 14.93 -11.40
CA ALA A 689 -36.95 13.78 -11.86
C ALA A 689 -38.18 13.49 -10.97
N LEU A 690 -38.03 13.55 -9.64
CA LEU A 690 -39.14 13.39 -8.70
C LEU A 690 -40.20 14.50 -8.83
N VAL A 691 -39.77 15.76 -9.00
CA VAL A 691 -40.67 16.92 -9.14
C VAL A 691 -41.41 16.92 -10.48
N THR A 692 -40.75 16.54 -11.58
CA THR A 692 -41.30 16.68 -12.94
C THR A 692 -41.87 15.40 -13.54
N GLY A 693 -41.61 14.23 -12.92
CA GLY A 693 -41.96 12.92 -13.47
C GLY A 693 -41.14 12.51 -14.71
N ARG A 694 -40.09 13.26 -15.05
CA ARG A 694 -39.18 12.96 -16.18
C ARG A 694 -38.01 12.09 -15.72
N ALA A 695 -37.32 11.45 -16.66
CA ALA A 695 -36.08 10.75 -16.36
C ALA A 695 -34.99 11.73 -15.86
N PRO A 696 -34.08 11.30 -14.96
CA PRO A 696 -32.90 12.07 -14.58
C PRO A 696 -32.03 12.44 -15.79
N ALA A 697 -31.24 13.50 -15.67
CA ALA A 697 -30.36 13.95 -16.74
C ALA A 697 -29.22 12.96 -17.01
N THR A 698 -28.99 12.62 -18.28
CA THR A 698 -27.78 11.88 -18.69
C THR A 698 -26.57 12.80 -18.57
N ILE A 699 -25.54 12.37 -17.84
CA ILE A 699 -24.30 13.12 -17.63
C ILE A 699 -23.16 12.35 -18.29
N ASP A 700 -22.44 13.00 -19.21
CA ASP A 700 -21.17 12.48 -19.75
C ASP A 700 -20.05 12.74 -18.75
N TRP A 701 -19.90 11.82 -17.80
CA TRP A 701 -18.95 11.95 -16.71
C TRP A 701 -17.50 12.11 -17.19
N PHE A 702 -17.04 11.36 -18.20
CA PHE A 702 -15.68 11.55 -18.71
C PHE A 702 -15.45 12.98 -19.23
N ALA A 703 -16.41 13.55 -19.98
CA ALA A 703 -16.26 14.90 -20.51
C ALA A 703 -16.14 15.95 -19.38
N ARG A 704 -16.90 15.78 -18.30
CA ARG A 704 -16.78 16.62 -17.09
C ARG A 704 -15.44 16.37 -16.37
N ASP A 705 -15.14 15.12 -16.08
CA ASP A 705 -13.99 14.73 -15.26
C ASP A 705 -12.67 15.12 -15.96
N ASN A 706 -12.59 14.99 -17.30
CA ASN A 706 -11.45 15.43 -18.09
C ASN A 706 -11.38 16.96 -18.24
N ALA A 707 -12.50 17.69 -18.20
CA ALA A 707 -12.46 19.15 -18.17
C ALA A 707 -11.80 19.66 -16.88
N TRP A 708 -12.12 19.06 -15.73
CA TRP A 708 -11.47 19.35 -14.44
C TRP A 708 -9.95 19.09 -14.46
N ASN A 709 -9.50 18.06 -15.17
CA ASN A 709 -8.06 17.78 -15.37
C ASN A 709 -7.31 18.88 -16.15
N LEU A 710 -8.04 19.64 -17.00
CA LEU A 710 -7.49 20.74 -17.79
C LEU A 710 -7.50 22.09 -17.05
N GLU A 711 -8.14 22.16 -15.88
CA GLU A 711 -8.16 23.37 -15.05
C GLU A 711 -6.80 23.72 -14.44
N ARG A 712 -6.66 24.99 -14.06
CA ARG A 712 -5.48 25.54 -13.36
C ARG A 712 -5.86 26.16 -12.02
N THR A 713 -6.90 25.62 -11.39
CA THR A 713 -7.44 26.06 -10.10
C THR A 713 -6.39 25.84 -9.01
N ASP A 714 -5.95 26.93 -8.35
CA ASP A 714 -5.04 26.86 -7.22
C ASP A 714 -5.76 26.37 -5.95
N TYR A 715 -5.12 25.43 -5.24
CA TYR A 715 -5.62 24.88 -3.98
C TYR A 715 -4.66 25.22 -2.82
N PRO A 716 -5.15 25.33 -1.57
CA PRO A 716 -4.30 25.63 -0.42
C PRO A 716 -3.19 24.59 -0.23
N VAL A 717 -1.95 25.08 -0.02
CA VAL A 717 -0.76 24.24 0.25
C VAL A 717 -0.39 24.18 1.74
N LYS A 718 -1.20 24.80 2.61
CA LYS A 718 -1.02 24.82 4.06
C LYS A 718 -2.33 24.44 4.75
N PRO A 719 -2.28 23.61 5.80
CA PRO A 719 -3.49 23.17 6.49
C PRO A 719 -4.14 24.31 7.27
N THR A 720 -5.47 24.21 7.44
CA THR A 720 -6.31 25.19 8.16
C THR A 720 -7.33 24.46 9.04
N GLY A 721 -7.84 25.14 10.07
CA GLY A 721 -8.77 24.55 11.05
C GLY A 721 -8.08 23.76 12.17
N ASP A 722 -8.90 23.19 13.05
CA ASP A 722 -8.46 22.32 14.15
C ASP A 722 -8.95 20.88 13.92
N PRO A 723 -8.04 19.89 13.77
CA PRO A 723 -8.43 18.49 13.60
C PRO A 723 -9.24 17.96 14.77
N PHE A 724 -9.03 18.46 16.00
CA PHE A 724 -9.78 17.98 17.16
C PHE A 724 -11.24 18.43 17.15
N ALA A 725 -11.47 19.73 16.95
CA ALA A 725 -12.83 20.27 16.83
C ALA A 725 -13.60 19.63 15.66
N LEU A 726 -12.98 19.50 14.48
CA LEU A 726 -13.64 18.94 13.30
C LEU A 726 -13.91 17.43 13.43
N ALA A 727 -13.01 16.66 14.04
CA ALA A 727 -13.28 15.26 14.38
C ALA A 727 -14.45 15.12 15.39
N GLY A 728 -14.61 16.07 16.31
CA GLY A 728 -15.78 16.17 17.19
C GLY A 728 -17.07 16.46 16.42
N THR A 729 -17.04 17.38 15.45
CA THR A 729 -18.18 17.67 14.56
C THR A 729 -18.57 16.46 13.71
N VAL A 730 -17.58 15.73 13.18
CA VAL A 730 -17.79 14.44 12.49
C VAL A 730 -18.49 13.46 13.43
N ARG A 731 -17.97 13.29 14.66
CA ARG A 731 -18.57 12.34 15.58
C ARG A 731 -20.03 12.66 15.92
N ALA A 732 -20.39 13.95 15.94
CA ALA A 732 -21.74 14.43 16.16
C ALA A 732 -22.67 14.33 14.92
N SER A 733 -22.15 14.22 13.69
CA SER A 733 -22.96 13.98 12.47
C SER A 733 -23.21 12.50 12.18
N LEU A 734 -22.36 11.62 12.72
CA LEU A 734 -22.55 10.17 12.65
C LEU A 734 -23.77 9.74 13.48
N PRO A 735 -24.59 8.80 12.99
CA PRO A 735 -25.74 8.32 13.74
C PRO A 735 -25.26 7.59 15.02
N ALA A 736 -26.13 7.51 16.02
CA ALA A 736 -25.93 6.55 17.10
C ALA A 736 -25.93 5.12 16.52
N PRO A 737 -25.19 4.17 17.13
CA PRO A 737 -25.29 2.78 16.73
C PRO A 737 -26.70 2.26 16.99
N ALA A 738 -27.19 1.37 16.13
CA ALA A 738 -28.25 0.46 16.56
C ALA A 738 -27.68 -0.42 17.69
N LEU A 739 -28.23 -0.29 18.90
CA LEU A 739 -27.82 -1.09 20.04
C LEU A 739 -28.22 -2.55 19.79
N PRO A 740 -27.33 -3.54 19.98
CA PRO A 740 -27.70 -4.93 19.83
C PRO A 740 -28.89 -5.29 20.71
N GLY A 741 -29.91 -5.92 20.13
CA GLY A 741 -31.18 -6.16 20.79
C GLY A 741 -32.10 -7.09 19.99
N PRO A 742 -33.33 -7.31 20.46
CA PRO A 742 -34.26 -8.20 19.80
C PRO A 742 -34.76 -7.61 18.47
N VAL A 743 -34.92 -8.46 17.47
CA VAL A 743 -35.87 -8.22 16.38
C VAL A 743 -37.21 -8.78 16.85
N THR A 744 -38.19 -7.92 17.12
CA THR A 744 -39.52 -8.33 17.59
C THR A 744 -40.54 -8.33 16.45
N GLY A 745 -41.44 -9.31 16.44
CA GLY A 745 -42.52 -9.43 15.47
C GLY A 745 -43.85 -9.82 16.12
N VAL A 746 -44.52 -10.83 15.55
CA VAL A 746 -45.85 -11.32 15.96
C VAL A 746 -45.95 -11.50 17.49
N ASP A 747 -47.00 -10.95 18.09
CA ASP A 747 -47.28 -10.99 19.53
C ASP A 747 -46.12 -10.51 20.43
N GLY A 748 -45.23 -9.67 19.92
CA GLY A 748 -44.04 -9.20 20.64
C GLY A 748 -42.98 -10.29 20.86
N ARG A 749 -43.03 -11.38 20.10
CA ARG A 749 -42.03 -12.47 20.12
C ARG A 749 -40.76 -12.07 19.36
N CYS A 750 -39.65 -12.70 19.73
CA CYS A 750 -38.32 -12.40 19.23
C CYS A 750 -37.88 -13.38 18.14
N VAL A 751 -37.19 -12.88 17.11
CA VAL A 751 -36.44 -13.72 16.18
C VAL A 751 -35.25 -14.34 16.92
N GLY A 752 -35.18 -15.66 16.95
CA GLY A 752 -34.12 -16.44 17.56
C GLY A 752 -33.35 -17.29 16.54
N VAL A 753 -32.08 -17.55 16.84
CA VAL A 753 -31.27 -18.59 16.21
C VAL A 753 -31.63 -19.93 16.88
N SER A 754 -32.19 -20.88 16.12
CA SER A 754 -32.75 -22.11 16.70
C SER A 754 -31.72 -22.90 17.51
N GLY A 755 -32.09 -23.24 18.75
CA GLY A 755 -31.21 -23.92 19.72
C GLY A 755 -29.94 -23.15 20.12
N GLY A 756 -29.82 -21.86 19.78
CA GLY A 756 -28.62 -21.04 20.03
C GLY A 756 -27.38 -21.48 19.23
N SER A 757 -27.56 -22.28 18.18
CA SER A 757 -26.47 -22.83 17.38
C SER A 757 -25.85 -21.79 16.44
N SER A 758 -24.55 -21.49 16.61
CA SER A 758 -23.80 -20.63 15.68
C SER A 758 -23.33 -21.35 14.40
N ALA A 759 -23.79 -22.58 14.13
CA ALA A 759 -23.44 -23.33 12.92
C ALA A 759 -24.12 -22.73 11.67
N ASP A 760 -23.45 -22.84 10.51
CA ASP A 760 -24.04 -22.39 9.24
C ASP A 760 -25.24 -23.26 8.85
N GLY A 761 -26.30 -22.59 8.40
CA GLY A 761 -27.55 -23.24 7.99
C GLY A 761 -28.57 -23.45 9.11
N THR A 762 -28.22 -23.10 10.35
CA THR A 762 -29.15 -23.12 11.50
C THR A 762 -30.38 -22.27 11.17
N ALA A 763 -31.59 -22.83 11.25
CA ALA A 763 -32.82 -22.10 10.94
C ALA A 763 -33.07 -20.97 11.96
N LEU A 764 -33.75 -19.90 11.52
CA LEU A 764 -34.28 -18.89 12.42
C LEU A 764 -35.74 -19.19 12.77
N GLU A 765 -36.10 -18.87 14.01
CA GLU A 765 -37.41 -19.17 14.57
C GLU A 765 -37.97 -17.94 15.31
N LEU A 766 -39.29 -17.91 15.51
CA LEU A 766 -39.98 -16.92 16.33
C LEU A 766 -40.25 -17.50 17.72
N ALA A 767 -39.54 -17.04 18.74
CA ALA A 767 -39.61 -17.56 20.10
C ALA A 767 -40.06 -16.49 21.12
N PRO A 768 -40.58 -16.85 22.30
CA PRO A 768 -40.76 -15.90 23.39
C PRO A 768 -39.44 -15.19 23.70
N CYS A 769 -39.49 -13.88 23.96
CA CYS A 769 -38.29 -13.10 24.22
C CYS A 769 -37.63 -13.51 25.55
N ASP A 770 -36.38 -13.98 25.49
CA ASP A 770 -35.61 -14.47 26.64
C ASP A 770 -34.33 -13.65 26.94
N GLY A 771 -33.96 -12.73 26.04
CA GLY A 771 -32.79 -11.87 26.18
C GLY A 771 -31.44 -12.59 26.00
N THR A 772 -31.43 -13.81 25.49
CA THR A 772 -30.21 -14.56 25.22
C THR A 772 -29.45 -14.01 24.01
N PRO A 773 -28.15 -14.33 23.86
CA PRO A 773 -27.40 -14.01 22.64
C PRO A 773 -28.02 -14.60 21.37
N ALA A 774 -28.86 -15.64 21.47
CA ALA A 774 -29.55 -16.25 20.33
C ALA A 774 -30.66 -15.35 19.75
N GLN A 775 -31.15 -14.40 20.53
CA GLN A 775 -32.16 -13.41 20.14
C GLN A 775 -31.57 -11.98 20.06
N THR A 776 -30.27 -11.83 20.25
CA THR A 776 -29.58 -10.53 20.20
C THR A 776 -29.01 -10.28 18.81
N TRP A 777 -29.68 -9.39 18.07
CA TRP A 777 -29.31 -9.02 16.71
C TRP A 777 -28.69 -7.62 16.66
N THR A 778 -27.82 -7.40 15.69
CA THR A 778 -27.27 -6.08 15.35
C THR A 778 -27.63 -5.74 13.91
N VAL A 779 -28.02 -4.50 13.64
CA VAL A 779 -28.32 -3.98 12.29
C VAL A 779 -27.26 -2.93 11.96
N PRO A 780 -26.18 -3.28 11.23
CA PRO A 780 -25.04 -2.37 11.01
C PRO A 780 -25.33 -1.19 10.07
N GLY A 781 -26.52 -1.13 9.46
CA GLY A 781 -26.89 -0.11 8.48
C GLY A 781 -26.43 -0.39 7.04
N ASP A 782 -25.76 -1.53 6.79
CA ASP A 782 -25.37 -2.03 5.47
C ASP A 782 -26.43 -2.94 4.82
N GLY A 783 -27.61 -3.03 5.42
CA GLY A 783 -28.71 -3.92 5.04
C GLY A 783 -28.58 -5.34 5.60
N THR A 784 -27.52 -5.69 6.33
CA THR A 784 -27.46 -6.99 7.03
C THR A 784 -28.20 -6.91 8.38
N VAL A 785 -28.71 -8.06 8.83
CA VAL A 785 -29.20 -8.28 10.19
C VAL A 785 -28.37 -9.44 10.75
N THR A 786 -27.64 -9.20 11.84
CA THR A 786 -26.52 -10.08 12.24
C THR A 786 -26.61 -10.57 13.68
N ALA A 787 -26.26 -11.84 13.90
CA ALA A 787 -26.11 -12.48 15.20
C ALA A 787 -24.91 -13.44 15.17
N TYR A 788 -24.18 -13.61 16.28
CA TYR A 788 -22.97 -14.45 16.35
C TYR A 788 -21.90 -14.17 15.26
N GLY A 789 -21.82 -12.94 14.74
CA GLY A 789 -20.92 -12.59 13.63
C GLY A 789 -21.30 -13.22 12.27
N LYS A 790 -22.58 -13.61 12.13
CA LYS A 790 -23.19 -14.22 10.95
C LYS A 790 -24.46 -13.45 10.57
N CYS A 791 -24.94 -13.67 9.35
CA CYS A 791 -26.01 -12.90 8.72
C CYS A 791 -27.32 -13.72 8.68
N MET A 792 -28.45 -13.01 8.81
CA MET A 792 -29.78 -13.49 8.43
C MET A 792 -29.81 -13.71 6.90
N ASP A 793 -29.94 -14.96 6.49
CA ASP A 793 -29.67 -15.44 5.12
C ASP A 793 -30.88 -16.21 4.59
N VAL A 794 -31.31 -15.92 3.34
CA VAL A 794 -32.29 -16.77 2.65
C VAL A 794 -31.57 -18.03 2.16
N ARG A 795 -31.99 -19.22 2.61
CA ARG A 795 -31.29 -20.48 2.35
C ARG A 795 -31.00 -20.70 0.86
N ASN A 796 -29.73 -21.02 0.56
CA ASN A 796 -29.17 -21.18 -0.79
C ASN A 796 -29.34 -19.95 -1.72
N GLY A 797 -29.71 -18.79 -1.17
CA GLY A 797 -30.10 -17.61 -1.93
C GLY A 797 -31.25 -17.86 -2.90
N SER A 798 -32.20 -18.74 -2.55
CA SER A 798 -33.41 -18.99 -3.34
C SER A 798 -34.26 -17.71 -3.47
N THR A 799 -35.07 -17.63 -4.53
CA THR A 799 -36.10 -16.59 -4.71
C THR A 799 -37.52 -17.15 -4.66
N ALA A 800 -37.68 -18.43 -4.29
CA ALA A 800 -38.98 -19.08 -4.17
C ALA A 800 -39.63 -18.77 -2.80
N GLU A 801 -40.95 -18.53 -2.81
CA GLU A 801 -41.74 -18.45 -1.58
C GLU A 801 -41.66 -19.74 -0.76
N GLY A 802 -41.71 -19.61 0.57
CA GLY A 802 -41.54 -20.72 1.49
C GLY A 802 -40.08 -21.11 1.74
N THR A 803 -39.09 -20.40 1.16
CA THR A 803 -37.69 -20.65 1.50
C THR A 803 -37.39 -20.20 2.94
N VAL A 804 -36.88 -21.13 3.74
CA VAL A 804 -36.42 -20.92 5.12
C VAL A 804 -35.33 -19.85 5.21
N VAL A 805 -35.44 -18.99 6.22
CA VAL A 805 -34.38 -18.05 6.62
C VAL A 805 -33.51 -18.69 7.69
N GLN A 806 -32.20 -18.54 7.56
CA GLN A 806 -31.19 -19.23 8.34
C GLN A 806 -30.10 -18.25 8.83
N LEU A 807 -29.32 -18.67 9.82
CA LEU A 807 -28.05 -18.07 10.16
C LEU A 807 -26.96 -18.63 9.24
N TYR A 808 -26.26 -17.77 8.51
CA TYR A 808 -25.18 -18.18 7.62
C TYR A 808 -24.02 -17.19 7.65
N GLN A 809 -22.79 -17.65 7.40
CA GLN A 809 -21.61 -16.80 7.28
C GLN A 809 -21.88 -15.64 6.31
N CYS A 810 -21.64 -14.41 6.78
CA CYS A 810 -21.76 -13.22 5.95
C CYS A 810 -20.83 -13.35 4.71
N ASN A 811 -21.43 -13.32 3.52
CA ASN A 811 -20.80 -13.58 2.24
C ASN A 811 -21.02 -12.43 1.22
N GLY A 812 -21.73 -11.36 1.62
CA GLY A 812 -21.96 -10.16 0.81
C GLY A 812 -22.94 -10.35 -0.36
N THR A 813 -23.60 -11.50 -0.48
CA THR A 813 -24.62 -11.70 -1.51
C THR A 813 -25.94 -10.99 -1.16
N PRO A 814 -26.75 -10.56 -2.13
CA PRO A 814 -28.05 -9.96 -1.86
C PRO A 814 -29.05 -10.85 -1.10
N ALA A 815 -28.76 -12.15 -0.94
CA ALA A 815 -29.56 -13.07 -0.14
C ALA A 815 -29.51 -12.77 1.37
N GLN A 816 -28.51 -12.00 1.80
CA GLN A 816 -28.26 -11.59 3.19
C GLN A 816 -28.58 -10.11 3.45
N SER A 817 -29.06 -9.41 2.43
CA SER A 817 -29.40 -7.99 2.50
C SER A 817 -30.91 -7.83 2.58
N TRP A 818 -31.35 -6.98 3.51
CA TRP A 818 -32.73 -6.77 3.90
C TRP A 818 -33.03 -5.27 3.98
N THR A 819 -34.13 -4.87 3.36
CA THR A 819 -34.68 -3.52 3.43
C THR A 819 -35.82 -3.51 4.45
N HIS A 820 -35.63 -2.80 5.56
CA HIS A 820 -36.72 -2.46 6.47
C HIS A 820 -37.53 -1.33 5.87
N ARG A 821 -38.84 -1.54 5.71
CA ARG A 821 -39.76 -0.65 5.01
C ARG A 821 -40.61 0.15 5.99
N SER A 822 -41.23 1.23 5.51
CA SER A 822 -42.12 2.09 6.32
C SER A 822 -43.40 1.38 6.80
N ASP A 823 -43.80 0.28 6.15
CA ASP A 823 -44.88 -0.62 6.59
C ASP A 823 -44.42 -1.65 7.65
N ARG A 824 -43.16 -1.53 8.10
CA ARG A 824 -42.43 -2.44 9.01
C ARG A 824 -42.16 -3.84 8.46
N THR A 825 -42.36 -4.07 7.16
CA THR A 825 -41.91 -5.33 6.53
C THR A 825 -40.40 -5.33 6.33
N LEU A 826 -39.80 -6.52 6.45
CA LEU A 826 -38.38 -6.74 6.22
C LEU A 826 -38.21 -7.50 4.89
N GLN A 827 -37.95 -6.77 3.80
CA GLN A 827 -37.86 -7.34 2.45
C GLN A 827 -36.44 -7.78 2.11
N ASN A 828 -36.27 -9.02 1.67
CA ASN A 828 -35.00 -9.52 1.15
C ASN A 828 -34.68 -8.92 -0.22
N VAL A 829 -33.48 -8.36 -0.39
CA VAL A 829 -33.06 -7.63 -1.59
C VAL A 829 -32.92 -8.54 -2.81
N LYS A 830 -32.52 -9.81 -2.65
CA LYS A 830 -32.39 -10.74 -3.79
C LYS A 830 -33.73 -11.19 -4.36
N SER A 831 -34.65 -11.59 -3.48
CA SER A 831 -35.91 -12.23 -3.88
C SER A 831 -37.05 -11.24 -4.08
N GLY A 832 -36.98 -10.06 -3.47
CA GLY A 832 -38.11 -9.13 -3.40
C GLY A 832 -39.25 -9.61 -2.48
N LEU A 833 -39.05 -10.71 -1.75
CA LEU A 833 -40.00 -11.29 -0.81
C LEU A 833 -39.71 -10.82 0.63
N CYS A 834 -40.71 -10.87 1.51
CA CYS A 834 -40.62 -10.39 2.89
C CYS A 834 -40.46 -11.53 3.89
N LEU A 835 -39.72 -11.27 4.97
CA LEU A 835 -39.64 -12.15 6.14
C LEU A 835 -41.03 -12.34 6.74
N HIS A 836 -41.43 -13.59 6.92
CA HIS A 836 -42.74 -14.02 7.38
C HIS A 836 -42.60 -15.09 8.45
N ALA A 837 -43.40 -14.98 9.51
CA ALA A 837 -43.53 -16.00 10.55
C ALA A 837 -44.69 -16.94 10.24
N GLU A 838 -44.38 -18.20 9.96
CA GLU A 838 -45.39 -19.26 9.86
C GLU A 838 -45.99 -19.57 11.24
N SER A 839 -47.20 -20.14 11.25
CA SER A 839 -47.92 -20.51 12.49
C SER A 839 -47.16 -21.45 13.44
N GLY A 840 -46.20 -22.23 12.93
CA GLY A 840 -45.30 -23.09 13.72
C GLY A 840 -44.11 -22.36 14.35
N GLY A 841 -43.92 -21.06 14.08
CA GLY A 841 -42.77 -20.27 14.50
C GLY A 841 -41.55 -20.36 13.57
N GLU A 842 -41.64 -21.06 12.43
CA GLU A 842 -40.58 -21.07 11.42
C GLU A 842 -40.55 -19.74 10.65
N LEU A 843 -39.35 -19.22 10.37
CA LEU A 843 -39.17 -17.99 9.60
C LEU A 843 -38.77 -18.31 8.15
N LEU A 844 -39.55 -17.79 7.21
CA LEU A 844 -39.37 -18.00 5.77
C LEU A 844 -39.73 -16.74 4.97
N ILE A 845 -39.54 -16.76 3.65
CA ILE A 845 -39.90 -15.63 2.77
C ILE A 845 -41.23 -15.87 2.02
N ARG A 846 -42.08 -14.84 1.96
CA ARG A 846 -43.39 -14.80 1.27
C ARG A 846 -43.59 -13.50 0.49
N ALA A 847 -44.60 -13.44 -0.37
CA ALA A 847 -45.04 -12.16 -0.96
C ALA A 847 -45.28 -11.11 0.14
N CYS A 848 -44.79 -9.88 -0.07
CA CYS A 848 -44.92 -8.78 0.87
C CYS A 848 -46.38 -8.30 0.94
N ALA A 849 -47.13 -8.74 1.96
CA ALA A 849 -48.52 -8.39 2.21
C ALA A 849 -48.70 -7.41 3.38
N ALA A 850 -47.65 -7.18 4.18
CA ALA A 850 -47.65 -6.30 5.36
C ALA A 850 -48.72 -6.63 6.41
N GLY A 851 -49.09 -7.90 6.52
CA GLY A 851 -49.82 -8.46 7.66
C GLY A 851 -48.94 -8.51 8.92
N ASP A 852 -49.55 -8.74 10.08
CA ASP A 852 -48.83 -8.72 11.36
C ASP A 852 -47.79 -9.86 11.47
N ASP A 853 -47.98 -10.94 10.73
CA ASP A 853 -47.06 -12.05 10.44
C ASP A 853 -45.78 -11.66 9.67
N GLN A 854 -45.73 -10.43 9.12
CA GLN A 854 -44.60 -9.90 8.35
C GLN A 854 -44.07 -8.57 8.89
N ARG A 855 -44.55 -8.09 10.05
CA ARG A 855 -44.13 -6.83 10.65
C ARG A 855 -43.05 -7.07 11.70
N TRP A 856 -41.95 -6.34 11.56
CA TRP A 856 -40.76 -6.49 12.37
C TRP A 856 -40.31 -5.13 12.89
N ASP A 857 -40.08 -5.03 14.19
CA ASP A 857 -39.37 -3.93 14.81
C ASP A 857 -37.91 -4.37 14.99
N LEU A 858 -36.98 -3.64 14.38
CA LEU A 858 -35.55 -3.91 14.47
C LEU A 858 -34.94 -3.26 15.72
N PRO A 859 -33.84 -3.81 16.26
CA PRO A 859 -33.11 -3.17 17.36
C PRO A 859 -32.56 -1.81 16.91
N GLY A 860 -32.70 -0.80 17.79
CA GLY A 860 -32.59 0.63 17.45
C GLY A 860 -31.37 1.34 18.01
#